data_AF-A0ABD6HDD8-F1
#
_entry.id   AF-A0ABD6HDD8-F1
#
_cell.length_a   1.000
_cell.length_b   1.000
_cell.length_c   1.000
_cell.angle_alpha   90.00
_cell.angle_beta   90.00
_cell.angle_gamma   90.00
#
_symmetry.space_group_name_H-M   'P 1'
#
loop_
_entity.id
_entity.type
_entity.pdbx_description
1 polymer ?
#
loop_
_entity_poly.entity_id
_entity_poly.type
_entity_poly.pdbx_seq_one_letter_code
_entity_poly.pdbx_strand_id
1 'polypeptide(L)'
;MRFSNDFLDEIRDRVPISAVIGARVPWDRKKTNVSRGDYWACCPFHGEKSPSFHCEDRKGRYHCFGCGVSGDHFRFLTDLEGLNFPEAVERIADMAGIAMPKVDARDIERERERTSLQDVMEMATLFFQDQLQAAQGAKARAYLRERGLSGRTIETFRLGYAPESRNALKEHLAGKGVPKEQIEACGLVVHGPDIPVSYDRFRDRIMFPILSSRDKVIAFGGRAMSPDAPAKYLNSNETELFHKGNVLYNYSRARRTLQGADGAETIIAVEGYMDVIALYQAGVENAVAPLGTALTENQLELMWKMTPQPVLCFDGDGAGQRAAFRAVDLALPHLKPGKSVRFAMLPDGKDPDDLVKQDGRAPFDRVLAEARSLDEMVWLRETGQGRFDTPEQRAELEARLKQIVNIIADENVRRHYQQNVRDRLYGFFQGRGQGQGAGRAGRGNFERGGGGFTGNRPGNGRFQNNAGGRGAPAGQRPGSTMASDRLTRSGMVSRSHDQPSLRESVLALTIVNHPQLLQEDYDEISCIDFDSRDLQRLWPAVLTAVAQTGAQLTREDLYERLMSGGFDALLKALDQQIRNARLWTATTVAALEDAREGYTQALSLHKRAKALRRQRIELEREIAEATEADDAGRIDGLMSVLQEVQLEIVRMENQEAIIDGFGVMSGRVKGPAYGHNS
;
A
#
# COMPACT_ATOMS: atom_id res chain seq x y z
N MET A 1 -33.53 -7.23 -0.98
CA MET A 1 -34.86 -7.70 -0.55
C MET A 1 -35.73 -6.49 -0.30
N ARG A 2 -36.86 -6.35 -1.01
CA ARG A 2 -37.87 -5.32 -0.69
C ARG A 2 -38.96 -5.99 0.14
N PHE A 3 -39.30 -5.40 1.28
CA PHE A 3 -40.42 -5.84 2.11
C PHE A 3 -41.64 -4.96 1.81
N SER A 4 -42.85 -5.53 1.80
CA SER A 4 -44.07 -4.72 1.71
C SER A 4 -44.24 -3.90 2.99
N ASN A 5 -44.82 -2.70 2.86
CA ASN A 5 -45.13 -1.87 4.03
C ASN A 5 -46.03 -2.61 5.01
N ASP A 6 -47.06 -3.32 4.49
CA ASP A 6 -47.97 -4.13 5.30
C ASP A 6 -47.25 -5.18 6.17
N PHE A 7 -46.21 -5.81 5.63
CA PHE A 7 -45.41 -6.80 6.38
C PHE A 7 -44.55 -6.13 7.46
N LEU A 8 -43.97 -4.98 7.16
CA LEU A 8 -43.19 -4.19 8.13
C LEU A 8 -44.06 -3.58 9.22
N ASP A 9 -45.31 -3.22 8.91
CA ASP A 9 -46.32 -2.78 9.87
C ASP A 9 -46.75 -3.94 10.76
N GLU A 10 -47.05 -5.12 10.18
CA GLU A 10 -47.46 -6.32 10.94
C GLU A 10 -46.42 -6.75 11.98
N ILE A 11 -45.13 -6.73 11.63
CA ILE A 11 -44.06 -7.05 12.57
C ILE A 11 -43.96 -6.01 13.71
N ARG A 12 -44.12 -4.72 13.38
CA ARG A 12 -44.07 -3.64 14.38
C ARG A 12 -45.26 -3.68 15.34
N ASP A 13 -46.41 -4.14 14.88
CA ASP A 13 -47.60 -4.25 15.73
C ASP A 13 -47.51 -5.44 16.71
N ARG A 14 -46.77 -6.50 16.36
CA ARG A 14 -46.62 -7.69 17.22
C ARG A 14 -45.52 -7.57 18.27
N VAL A 15 -44.48 -6.78 18.01
CA VAL A 15 -43.35 -6.62 18.92
C VAL A 15 -43.35 -5.21 19.46
N PRO A 16 -43.56 -4.98 20.77
CA PRO A 16 -43.42 -3.65 21.34
C PRO A 16 -41.96 -3.19 21.27
N ILE A 17 -41.73 -1.91 20.95
CA ILE A 17 -40.38 -1.36 20.80
C ILE A 17 -39.56 -1.46 22.09
N SER A 18 -40.23 -1.41 23.25
CA SER A 18 -39.61 -1.62 24.56
C SER A 18 -39.02 -3.03 24.72
N ALA A 19 -39.56 -4.06 24.06
CA ALA A 19 -38.98 -5.40 24.09
C ALA A 19 -37.67 -5.47 23.29
N VAL A 20 -37.60 -4.75 22.16
CA VAL A 20 -36.38 -4.66 21.33
C VAL A 20 -35.29 -3.88 22.07
N ILE A 21 -35.65 -2.72 22.60
CA ILE A 21 -34.69 -1.82 23.25
C ILE A 21 -34.27 -2.37 24.63
N GLY A 22 -35.19 -2.98 25.36
CA GLY A 22 -34.97 -3.50 26.72
C GLY A 22 -33.95 -4.63 26.81
N ALA A 23 -33.60 -5.26 25.67
CA ALA A 23 -32.50 -6.21 25.60
C ALA A 23 -31.12 -5.54 25.78
N ARG A 24 -31.01 -4.23 25.52
CA ARG A 24 -29.75 -3.48 25.50
C ARG A 24 -29.63 -2.44 26.60
N VAL A 25 -30.75 -1.97 27.16
CA VAL A 25 -30.74 -0.94 28.20
C VAL A 25 -31.52 -1.38 29.43
N PRO A 26 -31.02 -1.07 30.64
CA PRO A 26 -31.83 -1.20 31.83
C PRO A 26 -32.86 -0.05 31.90
N TRP A 27 -34.13 -0.41 32.12
CA TRP A 27 -35.21 0.56 32.31
C TRP A 27 -35.15 1.24 33.68
N ASP A 28 -35.31 2.55 33.72
CA ASP A 28 -35.39 3.35 34.94
C ASP A 28 -36.72 3.09 35.65
N ARG A 29 -36.64 2.61 36.89
CA ARG A 29 -37.81 2.16 37.66
C ARG A 29 -38.71 3.28 38.15
N LYS A 30 -38.23 4.54 38.19
CA LYS A 30 -38.98 5.68 38.73
C LYS A 30 -39.74 6.43 37.63
N LYS A 31 -39.15 6.58 36.45
CA LYS A 31 -39.71 7.29 35.31
C LYS A 31 -40.52 6.40 34.37
N THR A 32 -40.21 5.10 34.30
CA THR A 32 -40.94 4.15 33.47
C THR A 32 -42.35 3.90 34.01
N ASN A 33 -43.34 4.04 33.14
CA ASN A 33 -44.73 3.66 33.40
C ASN A 33 -45.17 2.56 32.43
N VAL A 34 -44.97 1.31 32.86
CA VAL A 34 -45.28 0.11 32.08
C VAL A 34 -46.75 0.07 31.64
N SER A 35 -47.68 0.50 32.51
CA SER A 35 -49.12 0.48 32.18
C SER A 35 -49.52 1.45 31.07
N ARG A 36 -48.70 2.49 30.83
CA ARG A 36 -48.89 3.43 29.72
C ARG A 36 -48.07 3.07 28.47
N GLY A 37 -47.15 2.11 28.58
CA GLY A 37 -46.20 1.79 27.52
C GLY A 37 -45.09 2.84 27.39
N ASP A 38 -44.84 3.62 28.45
CA ASP A 38 -43.84 4.68 28.49
C ASP A 38 -42.60 4.20 29.25
N TYR A 39 -41.46 4.12 28.57
CA TYR A 39 -40.22 3.58 29.13
C TYR A 39 -39.11 4.61 29.08
N TRP A 40 -38.30 4.65 30.14
CA TRP A 40 -37.20 5.60 30.28
C TRP A 40 -35.90 4.87 30.60
N ALA A 41 -34.81 5.23 29.95
CA ALA A 41 -33.48 4.68 30.20
C ALA A 41 -32.39 5.74 30.02
N CYS A 42 -31.15 5.40 30.41
CA CYS A 42 -29.98 6.15 29.93
C CYS A 42 -29.74 5.80 28.45
N CYS A 43 -29.42 6.80 27.65
CA CYS A 43 -29.25 6.64 26.21
C CYS A 43 -28.10 5.67 25.87
N PRO A 44 -28.34 4.64 25.04
CA PRO A 44 -27.29 3.73 24.60
C PRO A 44 -26.39 4.34 23.50
N PHE A 45 -26.80 5.46 22.88
CA PHE A 45 -26.08 6.09 21.77
C PHE A 45 -25.06 7.15 22.21
N HIS A 46 -25.28 7.77 23.38
CA HIS A 46 -24.35 8.72 23.96
C HIS A 46 -24.36 8.49 25.48
N GLY A 47 -23.25 7.98 26.03
CA GLY A 47 -23.19 7.50 27.40
C GLY A 47 -23.48 8.61 28.43
N GLU A 48 -24.70 8.62 28.97
CA GLU A 48 -25.17 9.56 29.97
C GLU A 48 -25.50 8.87 31.31
N LYS A 49 -25.52 9.64 32.41
CA LYS A 49 -25.85 9.12 33.76
C LYS A 49 -27.29 9.37 34.18
N SER A 50 -27.99 10.28 33.52
CA SER A 50 -29.39 10.61 33.80
C SER A 50 -30.30 10.01 32.74
N PRO A 51 -31.44 9.38 33.08
CA PRO A 51 -32.34 8.83 32.07
C PRO A 51 -32.99 9.92 31.22
N SER A 52 -32.54 10.07 29.96
CA SER A 52 -33.11 10.97 28.95
C SER A 52 -33.63 10.24 27.69
N PHE A 53 -33.43 8.93 27.60
CA PHE A 53 -33.91 8.10 26.50
C PHE A 53 -35.34 7.65 26.77
N HIS A 54 -36.28 8.11 25.96
CA HIS A 54 -37.70 7.80 26.07
C HIS A 54 -38.13 6.86 24.94
N CYS A 55 -38.88 5.82 25.30
CA CYS A 55 -39.41 4.82 24.39
C CYS A 55 -40.91 4.67 24.65
N GLU A 56 -41.74 4.78 23.61
CA GLU A 56 -43.20 4.72 23.72
C GLU A 56 -43.75 3.60 22.82
N ASP A 57 -44.24 2.53 23.45
CA ASP A 57 -44.72 1.33 22.75
C ASP A 57 -45.90 1.64 21.83
N ARG A 58 -46.83 2.48 22.28
CA ARG A 58 -48.04 2.84 21.52
C ARG A 58 -47.75 3.53 20.19
N LYS A 59 -46.63 4.26 20.12
CA LYS A 59 -46.19 4.93 18.89
C LYS A 59 -45.13 4.13 18.13
N GLY A 60 -44.60 3.06 18.73
CA GLY A 60 -43.52 2.25 18.15
C GLY A 60 -42.25 3.06 17.89
N ARG A 61 -41.95 4.07 18.73
CA ARG A 61 -40.82 4.99 18.52
C ARG A 61 -40.06 5.28 19.81
N TYR A 62 -38.78 5.61 19.63
CA TYR A 62 -37.93 6.16 20.67
C TYR A 62 -37.43 7.56 20.31
N HIS A 63 -37.10 8.34 21.34
CA HIS A 63 -36.44 9.63 21.23
C HIS A 63 -35.57 9.88 22.47
N CYS A 64 -34.35 10.36 22.25
CA CYS A 64 -33.47 10.77 23.32
C CYS A 64 -33.46 12.29 23.47
N PHE A 65 -33.86 12.79 24.64
CA PHE A 65 -33.87 14.22 24.93
C PHE A 65 -32.47 14.82 25.18
N GLY A 66 -31.44 13.98 25.39
CA GLY A 66 -30.05 14.43 25.54
C GLY A 66 -29.33 14.69 24.21
N CYS A 67 -29.37 13.73 23.28
CA CYS A 67 -28.64 13.81 21.99
C CYS A 67 -29.53 13.96 20.75
N GLY A 68 -30.86 13.94 20.90
CA GLY A 68 -31.83 14.11 19.81
C GLY A 68 -32.05 12.88 18.93
N VAL A 69 -31.34 11.76 19.16
CA VAL A 69 -31.53 10.54 18.36
C VAL A 69 -32.96 10.02 18.49
N SER A 70 -33.55 9.62 17.36
CA SER A 70 -34.91 9.09 17.31
C SER A 70 -35.06 8.06 16.21
N GLY A 71 -35.95 7.09 16.42
CA GLY A 71 -36.20 6.05 15.44
C GLY A 71 -37.31 5.10 15.87
N ASP A 72 -37.38 3.98 15.16
CA ASP A 72 -38.29 2.87 15.40
C ASP A 72 -37.49 1.58 15.69
N HIS A 73 -38.20 0.45 15.70
CA HIS A 73 -37.65 -0.89 15.93
C HIS A 73 -36.43 -1.20 15.03
N PHE A 74 -36.54 -0.93 13.73
CA PHE A 74 -35.49 -1.27 12.77
C PHE A 74 -34.32 -0.31 12.90
N ARG A 75 -34.61 0.99 12.98
CA ARG A 75 -33.59 2.03 13.11
C ARG A 75 -32.76 1.87 14.38
N PHE A 76 -33.38 1.42 15.48
CA PHE A 76 -32.65 1.08 16.69
C PHE A 76 -31.58 0.00 16.43
N LEU A 77 -31.96 -1.09 15.77
CA LEU A 77 -31.05 -2.20 15.46
C LEU A 77 -29.99 -1.81 14.42
N THR A 78 -30.34 -1.02 13.40
CA THR A 78 -29.36 -0.60 12.39
C THR A 78 -28.36 0.39 12.97
N ASP A 79 -28.82 1.36 13.76
CA ASP A 79 -27.97 2.45 14.24
C ASP A 79 -27.14 2.03 15.46
N LEU A 80 -27.67 1.15 16.33
CA LEU A 80 -26.97 0.69 17.53
C LEU A 80 -26.21 -0.63 17.31
N GLU A 81 -26.81 -1.61 16.63
CA GLU A 81 -26.21 -2.94 16.46
C GLU A 81 -25.47 -3.10 15.12
N GLY A 82 -25.57 -2.11 14.22
CA GLY A 82 -24.90 -2.14 12.92
C GLY A 82 -25.46 -3.19 11.95
N LEU A 83 -26.65 -3.75 12.24
CA LEU A 83 -27.34 -4.68 11.36
C LEU A 83 -27.73 -3.98 10.06
N ASN A 84 -27.72 -4.73 8.95
CA ASN A 84 -28.35 -4.24 7.73
C ASN A 84 -29.88 -4.33 7.84
N PHE A 85 -30.60 -3.56 7.03
CA PHE A 85 -32.06 -3.46 7.16
C PHE A 85 -32.78 -4.82 7.05
N PRO A 86 -32.45 -5.72 6.09
CA PRO A 86 -32.97 -7.09 6.08
C PRO A 86 -32.71 -7.90 7.36
N GLU A 87 -31.50 -7.88 7.91
CA GLU A 87 -31.16 -8.55 9.18
C GLU A 87 -31.95 -7.98 10.36
N ALA A 88 -32.15 -6.66 10.38
CA ALA A 88 -32.99 -6.01 11.39
C ALA A 88 -34.46 -6.46 11.26
N VAL A 89 -34.98 -6.57 10.03
CA VAL A 89 -36.35 -7.06 9.78
C VAL A 89 -36.50 -8.53 10.20
N GLU A 90 -35.54 -9.38 9.85
CA GLU A 90 -35.51 -10.81 10.25
C GLU A 90 -35.50 -10.94 11.77
N ARG A 91 -34.68 -10.16 12.47
CA ARG A 91 -34.61 -10.19 13.94
C ARG A 91 -35.94 -9.83 14.60
N ILE A 92 -36.64 -8.79 14.13
CA ILE A 92 -37.94 -8.44 14.70
C ILE A 92 -39.01 -9.45 14.27
N ALA A 93 -38.93 -10.01 13.06
CA ALA A 93 -39.84 -11.07 12.60
C ALA A 93 -39.74 -12.33 13.47
N ASP A 94 -38.53 -12.74 13.85
CA ASP A 94 -38.27 -13.84 14.78
C ASP A 94 -38.88 -13.56 16.17
N MET A 95 -38.70 -12.33 16.68
CA MET A 95 -39.33 -11.89 17.93
C MET A 95 -40.86 -11.88 17.84
N ALA A 96 -41.41 -11.58 16.67
CA ALA A 96 -42.84 -11.55 16.38
C ALA A 96 -43.44 -12.95 16.13
N GLY A 97 -42.60 -13.99 15.98
CA GLY A 97 -43.01 -15.31 15.51
C GLY A 97 -43.60 -15.30 14.10
N ILE A 98 -43.24 -14.31 13.28
CA ILE A 98 -43.70 -14.16 11.90
C ILE A 98 -42.64 -14.78 10.99
N ALA A 99 -43.05 -15.75 10.16
CA ALA A 99 -42.15 -16.31 9.16
C ALA A 99 -41.80 -15.23 8.13
N MET A 100 -40.50 -15.07 7.86
CA MET A 100 -39.99 -14.22 6.78
C MET A 100 -40.69 -14.62 5.45
N PRO A 101 -41.13 -13.67 4.59
CA PRO A 101 -41.71 -13.96 3.30
C PRO A 101 -40.75 -14.86 2.54
N LYS A 102 -41.25 -16.02 2.11
CA LYS A 102 -40.49 -16.94 1.29
C LYS A 102 -40.19 -16.23 -0.03
N VAL A 103 -38.93 -15.89 -0.24
CA VAL A 103 -38.47 -15.46 -1.54
C VAL A 103 -38.63 -16.67 -2.47
N ASP A 104 -39.35 -16.51 -3.57
CA ASP A 104 -39.53 -17.59 -4.54
C ASP A 104 -38.13 -18.04 -5.01
N ALA A 105 -37.86 -19.35 -4.95
CA ALA A 105 -36.58 -19.89 -5.39
C ALA A 105 -36.29 -19.50 -6.85
N ARG A 106 -37.32 -19.33 -7.69
CA ARG A 106 -37.19 -18.85 -9.08
C ARG A 106 -36.90 -17.35 -9.20
N ASP A 107 -37.27 -16.54 -8.21
CA ASP A 107 -36.94 -15.12 -8.19
C ASP A 107 -35.58 -14.89 -7.54
N ILE A 108 -35.16 -15.73 -6.59
CA ILE A 108 -33.75 -15.79 -6.15
C ILE A 108 -32.87 -16.29 -7.29
N GLU A 109 -33.27 -17.34 -8.03
CA GLU A 109 -32.54 -17.83 -9.19
C GLU A 109 -32.46 -16.73 -10.26
N ARG A 110 -33.56 -16.04 -10.59
CA ARG A 110 -33.54 -14.92 -11.55
C ARG A 110 -32.77 -13.68 -11.08
N GLU A 111 -32.79 -13.36 -9.79
CA GLU A 111 -32.00 -12.24 -9.22
C GLU A 111 -30.51 -12.64 -9.05
N ARG A 112 -30.19 -13.93 -8.87
CA ARG A 112 -28.83 -14.49 -8.92
C ARG A 112 -28.32 -14.64 -10.36
N GLU A 113 -29.20 -14.95 -11.30
CA GLU A 113 -28.92 -14.98 -12.75
C GLU A 113 -28.72 -13.56 -13.29
N ARG A 114 -29.34 -12.54 -12.68
CA ARG A 114 -29.09 -11.15 -13.02
C ARG A 114 -27.75 -10.71 -12.42
N THR A 115 -26.79 -10.44 -13.29
CA THR A 115 -25.52 -9.80 -12.90
C THR A 115 -25.80 -8.56 -12.04
N SER A 116 -25.31 -8.53 -10.80
CA SER A 116 -25.42 -7.35 -9.95
C SER A 116 -24.44 -6.27 -10.40
N LEU A 117 -24.67 -5.00 -10.05
CA LEU A 117 -23.70 -3.94 -10.35
C LEU A 117 -22.32 -4.25 -9.74
N GLN A 118 -22.27 -4.95 -8.60
CA GLN A 118 -21.00 -5.39 -7.99
C GLN A 118 -20.30 -6.45 -8.85
N ASP A 119 -21.04 -7.36 -9.47
CA ASP A 119 -20.45 -8.37 -10.37
C ASP A 119 -19.93 -7.70 -11.66
N VAL A 120 -20.62 -6.66 -12.16
CA VAL A 120 -20.11 -5.84 -13.28
C VAL A 120 -18.81 -5.15 -12.90
N MET A 121 -18.72 -4.55 -11.71
CA MET A 121 -17.49 -3.93 -11.21
C MET A 121 -16.35 -4.93 -11.04
N GLU A 122 -16.66 -6.15 -10.59
CA GLU A 122 -15.69 -7.24 -10.48
C GLU A 122 -15.20 -7.69 -11.86
N MET A 123 -16.10 -7.87 -12.84
CA MET A 123 -15.73 -8.18 -14.23
C MET A 123 -14.85 -7.10 -14.85
N ALA A 124 -15.18 -5.81 -14.62
CA ALA A 124 -14.35 -4.70 -15.06
C ALA A 124 -12.96 -4.72 -14.40
N THR A 125 -12.90 -5.07 -13.11
CA THR A 125 -11.62 -5.20 -12.39
C THR A 125 -10.76 -6.30 -12.99
N LEU A 126 -11.32 -7.49 -13.22
CA LEU A 126 -10.60 -8.60 -13.85
C LEU A 126 -10.13 -8.24 -15.26
N PHE A 127 -10.98 -7.59 -16.05
CA PHE A 127 -10.60 -7.08 -17.36
C PHE A 127 -9.37 -6.17 -17.27
N PHE A 128 -9.37 -5.16 -16.38
CA PHE A 128 -8.23 -4.27 -16.24
C PHE A 128 -6.97 -4.98 -15.74
N GLN A 129 -7.10 -5.95 -14.83
CA GLN A 129 -5.97 -6.78 -14.39
C GLN A 129 -5.40 -7.57 -15.57
N ASP A 130 -6.25 -8.20 -16.39
CA ASP A 130 -5.83 -8.94 -17.58
C ASP A 130 -5.16 -8.03 -18.61
N GLN A 131 -5.70 -6.82 -18.83
CA GLN A 131 -5.08 -5.83 -19.73
C GLN A 131 -3.73 -5.34 -19.24
N LEU A 132 -3.54 -5.23 -17.92
CA LEU A 132 -2.23 -4.94 -17.34
C LEU A 132 -1.23 -6.07 -17.61
N GLN A 133 -1.69 -7.30 -17.86
CA GLN A 133 -0.85 -8.45 -18.17
C GLN A 133 -0.67 -8.74 -19.66
N ALA A 134 -1.50 -8.17 -20.51
CA ALA A 134 -1.40 -8.29 -21.96
C ALA A 134 -0.20 -7.48 -22.52
N ALA A 135 0.17 -7.72 -23.77
CA ALA A 135 1.26 -6.99 -24.44
C ALA A 135 1.04 -5.46 -24.42
N GLN A 136 -0.20 -5.00 -24.60
CA GLN A 136 -0.54 -3.57 -24.54
C GLN A 136 -0.35 -2.92 -23.16
N GLY A 137 -0.26 -3.72 -22.09
CA GLY A 137 0.04 -3.26 -20.74
C GLY A 137 1.53 -3.03 -20.47
N ALA A 138 2.43 -3.24 -21.44
CA ALA A 138 3.88 -3.14 -21.23
C ALA A 138 4.33 -1.78 -20.67
N LYS A 139 3.87 -0.68 -21.27
CA LYS A 139 4.14 0.69 -20.78
C LYS A 139 3.63 0.91 -19.36
N ALA A 140 2.45 0.37 -19.05
CA ALA A 140 1.85 0.45 -17.72
C ALA A 140 2.68 -0.32 -16.67
N ARG A 141 3.15 -1.53 -17.00
CA ARG A 141 4.02 -2.32 -16.11
C ARG A 141 5.38 -1.67 -15.91
N ALA A 142 5.98 -1.12 -16.97
CA ALA A 142 7.24 -0.37 -16.88
C ALA A 142 7.10 0.83 -15.91
N TYR A 143 6.05 1.63 -16.08
CA TYR A 143 5.76 2.74 -15.18
C TYR A 143 5.58 2.32 -13.70
N LEU A 144 4.82 1.25 -13.43
CA LEU A 144 4.63 0.75 -12.06
C LEU A 144 5.96 0.29 -11.43
N ARG A 145 6.87 -0.24 -12.25
CA ARG A 145 8.19 -0.71 -11.83
C ARG A 145 9.18 0.41 -11.61
N GLU A 146 9.17 1.45 -12.45
CA GLU A 146 9.90 2.71 -12.20
C GLU A 146 9.45 3.35 -10.89
N ARG A 147 8.17 3.21 -10.55
CA ARG A 147 7.61 3.59 -9.25
C ARG A 147 8.00 2.66 -8.10
N GLY A 148 8.67 1.55 -8.38
CA GLY A 148 9.17 0.61 -7.38
C GLY A 148 8.12 -0.34 -6.84
N LEU A 149 6.95 -0.47 -7.47
CA LEU A 149 5.87 -1.35 -6.99
C LEU A 149 6.19 -2.81 -7.33
N SER A 150 6.19 -3.66 -6.31
CA SER A 150 6.35 -5.10 -6.43
C SER A 150 5.10 -5.77 -7.01
N GLY A 151 5.27 -6.92 -7.69
CA GLY A 151 4.17 -7.73 -8.20
C GLY A 151 3.14 -8.12 -7.12
N ARG A 152 3.60 -8.41 -5.89
CA ARG A 152 2.72 -8.67 -4.73
C ARG A 152 1.86 -7.46 -4.38
N THR A 153 2.42 -6.26 -4.44
CA THR A 153 1.68 -5.02 -4.16
C THR A 153 0.65 -4.74 -5.25
N ILE A 154 1.04 -4.92 -6.53
CA ILE A 154 0.14 -4.84 -7.69
C ILE A 154 -1.05 -5.81 -7.51
N GLU A 155 -0.80 -7.06 -7.10
CA GLU A 155 -1.85 -8.04 -6.81
C GLU A 155 -2.74 -7.61 -5.64
N THR A 156 -2.13 -7.22 -4.52
CA THR A 156 -2.84 -6.89 -3.27
C THR A 156 -3.83 -5.75 -3.46
N PHE A 157 -3.42 -4.71 -4.21
CA PHE A 157 -4.27 -3.58 -4.57
C PHE A 157 -5.10 -3.81 -5.83
N ARG A 158 -4.94 -4.96 -6.48
CA ARG A 158 -5.65 -5.36 -7.70
C ARG A 158 -5.48 -4.33 -8.84
N LEU A 159 -4.28 -3.77 -8.97
CA LEU A 159 -4.02 -2.76 -9.98
C LEU A 159 -4.21 -3.35 -11.38
N GLY A 160 -4.71 -2.50 -12.29
CA GLY A 160 -4.98 -2.88 -13.67
C GLY A 160 -4.57 -1.79 -14.66
N TYR A 161 -4.91 -1.99 -15.92
CA TYR A 161 -4.67 -1.03 -17.00
C TYR A 161 -5.90 -0.90 -17.88
N ALA A 162 -6.37 0.32 -18.08
CA ALA A 162 -7.37 0.65 -19.08
C ALA A 162 -6.65 0.99 -20.39
N PRO A 163 -6.86 0.22 -21.47
CA PRO A 163 -6.19 0.49 -22.74
C PRO A 163 -6.66 1.79 -23.38
N GLU A 164 -5.92 2.27 -24.39
CA GLU A 164 -6.23 3.51 -25.10
C GLU A 164 -7.58 3.47 -25.85
N SER A 165 -8.02 2.25 -26.22
CA SER A 165 -9.28 2.01 -26.92
C SER A 165 -10.48 2.70 -26.26
N ARG A 166 -11.40 3.21 -27.09
CA ARG A 166 -12.62 3.90 -26.64
C ARG A 166 -13.75 2.97 -26.23
N ASN A 167 -13.64 1.67 -26.48
CA ASN A 167 -14.75 0.72 -26.39
C ASN A 167 -14.34 -0.66 -25.85
N ALA A 168 -13.06 -0.89 -25.54
CA ALA A 168 -12.56 -2.21 -25.16
C ALA A 168 -13.26 -2.79 -23.92
N LEU A 169 -13.48 -2.00 -22.87
CA LEU A 169 -14.20 -2.46 -21.67
C LEU A 169 -15.67 -2.67 -21.99
N LYS A 170 -16.32 -1.68 -22.63
CA LYS A 170 -17.74 -1.77 -23.00
C LYS A 170 -18.04 -3.02 -23.83
N GLU A 171 -17.21 -3.32 -24.84
CA GLU A 171 -17.36 -4.50 -25.69
C GLU A 171 -17.07 -5.79 -24.93
N HIS A 172 -16.07 -5.79 -24.06
CA HIS A 172 -15.80 -6.93 -23.19
C HIS A 172 -17.00 -7.27 -22.31
N LEU A 173 -17.58 -6.28 -21.63
CA LEU A 173 -18.75 -6.47 -20.76
C LEU A 173 -19.99 -6.86 -21.57
N ALA A 174 -20.23 -6.22 -22.71
CA ALA A 174 -21.34 -6.59 -23.61
C ALA A 174 -21.20 -8.03 -24.12
N GLY A 175 -19.98 -8.47 -24.48
CA GLY A 175 -19.68 -9.85 -24.87
C GLY A 175 -19.87 -10.88 -23.73
N LYS A 176 -19.89 -10.42 -22.48
CA LYS A 176 -20.26 -11.22 -21.29
C LYS A 176 -21.76 -11.19 -20.97
N GLY A 177 -22.58 -10.56 -21.81
CA GLY A 177 -24.03 -10.46 -21.62
C GLY A 177 -24.47 -9.38 -20.64
N VAL A 178 -23.58 -8.44 -20.26
CA VAL A 178 -23.95 -7.34 -19.35
C VAL A 178 -24.82 -6.31 -20.08
N PRO A 179 -26.03 -6.00 -19.58
CA PRO A 179 -26.89 -4.97 -20.16
C PRO A 179 -26.25 -3.58 -20.16
N LYS A 180 -26.52 -2.79 -21.19
CA LYS A 180 -25.99 -1.42 -21.35
C LYS A 180 -26.28 -0.55 -20.11
N GLU A 181 -27.49 -0.64 -19.58
CA GLU A 181 -27.96 0.15 -18.44
C GLU A 181 -27.14 -0.14 -17.18
N GLN A 182 -26.67 -1.38 -17.00
CA GLN A 182 -25.82 -1.73 -15.86
C GLN A 182 -24.39 -1.18 -16.01
N ILE A 183 -23.85 -1.19 -17.23
CA ILE A 183 -22.53 -0.61 -17.53
C ILE A 183 -22.55 0.90 -17.26
N GLU A 184 -23.62 1.57 -17.69
CA GLU A 184 -23.86 3.01 -17.44
C GLU A 184 -24.04 3.29 -15.95
N ALA A 185 -24.86 2.51 -15.24
CA ALA A 185 -25.09 2.67 -13.79
C ALA A 185 -23.81 2.50 -12.95
N CYS A 186 -22.85 1.69 -13.42
CA CYS A 186 -21.54 1.53 -12.79
C CYS A 186 -20.57 2.71 -13.09
N GLY A 187 -20.96 3.66 -13.95
CA GLY A 187 -20.12 4.80 -14.31
C GLY A 187 -18.87 4.42 -15.12
N LEU A 188 -18.88 3.26 -15.79
CA LEU A 188 -17.75 2.73 -16.56
C LEU A 188 -17.62 3.37 -17.95
N VAL A 189 -18.71 3.95 -18.45
CA VAL A 189 -18.78 4.63 -19.75
C VAL A 189 -19.22 6.08 -19.57
N VAL A 190 -18.83 6.93 -20.51
CA VAL A 190 -19.41 8.27 -20.71
C VAL A 190 -20.57 8.13 -21.67
N HIS A 191 -21.75 8.61 -21.27
CA HIS A 191 -23.00 8.55 -22.02
C HIS A 191 -23.85 9.80 -21.71
N GLY A 192 -24.90 10.04 -22.49
CA GLY A 192 -25.79 11.20 -22.34
C GLY A 192 -26.59 11.49 -23.61
N PRO A 193 -27.56 12.43 -23.55
CA PRO A 193 -28.40 12.78 -24.71
C PRO A 193 -27.58 13.30 -25.89
N ASP A 194 -26.48 14.02 -25.62
CA ASP A 194 -25.58 14.58 -26.64
C ASP A 194 -24.45 13.62 -27.06
N ILE A 195 -24.47 12.36 -26.59
CA ILE A 195 -23.44 11.36 -26.87
C ILE A 195 -24.08 10.20 -27.65
N PRO A 196 -24.00 10.20 -29.00
CA PRO A 196 -24.67 9.20 -29.83
C PRO A 196 -24.25 7.76 -29.52
N VAL A 197 -22.98 7.57 -29.19
CA VAL A 197 -22.39 6.27 -28.84
C VAL A 197 -21.60 6.42 -27.56
N SER A 198 -22.02 5.70 -26.51
CA SER A 198 -21.28 5.68 -25.24
C SER A 198 -19.89 5.09 -25.44
N TYR A 199 -18.92 5.55 -24.66
CA TYR A 199 -17.52 5.14 -24.77
C TYR A 199 -16.89 5.02 -23.38
N ASP A 200 -15.83 4.21 -23.27
CA ASP A 200 -15.17 3.91 -22.01
C ASP A 200 -14.68 5.18 -21.32
N ARG A 201 -14.97 5.33 -20.03
CA ARG A 201 -14.56 6.49 -19.23
C ARG A 201 -13.05 6.55 -19.05
N PHE A 202 -12.46 5.41 -18.72
CA PHE A 202 -11.03 5.28 -18.47
C PHE A 202 -10.35 4.75 -19.72
N ARG A 203 -9.32 5.46 -20.18
CA ARG A 203 -8.52 5.13 -21.36
C ARG A 203 -7.09 5.55 -21.11
N ASP A 204 -6.15 4.70 -21.53
CA ASP A 204 -4.70 4.88 -21.34
C ASP A 204 -4.33 5.24 -19.90
N ARG A 205 -4.81 4.41 -18.95
CA ARG A 205 -4.72 4.69 -17.50
C ARG A 205 -4.34 3.47 -16.67
N ILE A 206 -3.46 3.64 -15.69
CA ILE A 206 -3.34 2.70 -14.57
C ILE A 206 -4.62 2.77 -13.74
N MET A 207 -5.21 1.62 -13.47
CA MET A 207 -6.48 1.50 -12.76
C MET A 207 -6.26 1.09 -11.31
N PHE A 208 -6.89 1.83 -10.40
CA PHE A 208 -6.88 1.63 -8.96
C PHE A 208 -8.30 1.30 -8.50
N PRO A 209 -8.64 0.02 -8.27
CA PRO A 209 -9.96 -0.35 -7.77
C PRO A 209 -10.22 0.25 -6.38
N ILE A 210 -11.37 0.90 -6.20
CA ILE A 210 -11.80 1.49 -4.94
C ILE A 210 -12.79 0.51 -4.29
N LEU A 211 -12.46 0.08 -3.07
CA LEU A 211 -13.24 -0.89 -2.32
C LEU A 211 -14.22 -0.23 -1.36
N SER A 212 -15.37 -0.86 -1.18
CA SER A 212 -16.28 -0.60 -0.06
C SER A 212 -15.68 -1.08 1.27
N SER A 213 -16.35 -0.76 2.37
CA SER A 213 -16.01 -1.28 3.71
C SER A 213 -16.10 -2.81 3.84
N ARG A 214 -16.72 -3.50 2.86
CA ARG A 214 -16.87 -4.96 2.77
C ARG A 214 -15.96 -5.59 1.69
N ASP A 215 -14.90 -4.89 1.29
CA ASP A 215 -13.93 -5.37 0.28
C ASP A 215 -14.50 -5.63 -1.13
N LYS A 216 -15.69 -5.12 -1.45
CA LYS A 216 -16.26 -5.16 -2.81
C LYS A 216 -15.84 -3.94 -3.62
N VAL A 217 -15.47 -4.12 -4.88
CA VAL A 217 -15.13 -3.01 -5.79
C VAL A 217 -16.40 -2.21 -6.10
N ILE A 218 -16.34 -0.90 -5.88
CA ILE A 218 -17.47 0.02 -6.07
C ILE A 218 -17.15 1.19 -7.00
N ALA A 219 -15.87 1.47 -7.25
CA ALA A 219 -15.43 2.49 -8.20
C ALA A 219 -13.98 2.25 -8.64
N PHE A 220 -13.47 3.11 -9.51
CA PHE A 220 -12.07 3.13 -9.92
C PHE A 220 -11.48 4.54 -9.83
N GLY A 221 -10.22 4.61 -9.43
CA GLY A 221 -9.31 5.70 -9.78
C GLY A 221 -8.47 5.31 -11.00
N GLY A 222 -8.04 6.30 -11.77
CA GLY A 222 -7.30 6.10 -13.02
C GLY A 222 -6.19 7.14 -13.19
N ARG A 223 -4.93 6.71 -13.18
CA ARG A 223 -3.78 7.59 -13.46
C ARG A 223 -3.43 7.54 -14.94
N ALA A 224 -3.40 8.69 -15.61
CA ALA A 224 -3.00 8.79 -17.01
C ALA A 224 -1.57 8.28 -17.23
N MET A 225 -1.35 7.60 -18.35
CA MET A 225 -0.01 7.24 -18.82
C MET A 225 0.59 8.37 -19.65
N SER A 226 -0.21 9.01 -20.52
CA SER A 226 0.19 10.19 -21.26
C SER A 226 0.26 11.47 -20.40
N PRO A 227 1.31 12.29 -20.52
CA PRO A 227 1.41 13.59 -19.84
C PRO A 227 0.42 14.63 -20.40
N ASP A 228 -0.03 14.46 -21.65
CA ASP A 228 -0.96 15.37 -22.32
C ASP A 228 -2.44 15.08 -21.98
N ALA A 229 -2.69 14.06 -21.16
CA ALA A 229 -4.04 13.74 -20.73
C ALA A 229 -4.66 14.91 -19.94
N PRO A 230 -5.95 15.21 -20.14
CA PRO A 230 -6.59 16.39 -19.54
C PRO A 230 -6.61 16.38 -18.00
N ALA A 231 -6.45 15.20 -17.38
CA ALA A 231 -6.30 15.06 -15.94
C ALA A 231 -5.31 13.92 -15.64
N LYS A 232 -4.30 14.22 -14.81
CA LYS A 232 -3.32 13.25 -14.31
C LYS A 232 -3.99 12.08 -13.57
N TYR A 233 -4.95 12.39 -12.71
CA TYR A 233 -5.81 11.41 -12.04
C TYR A 233 -7.28 11.67 -12.34
N LEU A 234 -8.04 10.60 -12.57
CA LEU A 234 -9.47 10.63 -12.82
C LEU A 234 -10.15 9.58 -11.95
N ASN A 235 -11.24 9.94 -11.29
CA ASN A 235 -12.06 8.98 -10.53
C ASN A 235 -13.37 8.68 -11.24
N SER A 236 -14.01 7.57 -10.90
CA SER A 236 -15.39 7.30 -11.30
C SER A 236 -16.31 8.47 -10.93
N ASN A 237 -17.37 8.66 -11.70
CA ASN A 237 -18.46 9.56 -11.31
C ASN A 237 -19.18 9.02 -10.07
N GLU A 238 -20.00 9.86 -9.43
CA GLU A 238 -20.98 9.42 -8.44
C GLU A 238 -21.92 8.37 -9.05
N THR A 239 -22.18 7.28 -8.32
CA THR A 239 -23.08 6.19 -8.73
C THR A 239 -23.88 5.69 -7.53
N GLU A 240 -24.82 4.77 -7.75
CA GLU A 240 -25.52 4.08 -6.66
C GLU A 240 -24.57 3.32 -5.73
N LEU A 241 -23.45 2.80 -6.25
CA LEU A 241 -22.48 2.05 -5.46
C LEU A 241 -21.43 2.94 -4.80
N PHE A 242 -21.23 4.16 -5.30
CA PHE A 242 -20.06 4.96 -4.97
C PHE A 242 -20.40 6.43 -4.78
N HIS A 243 -20.16 6.87 -3.53
CA HIS A 243 -20.17 8.26 -3.14
C HIS A 243 -18.79 8.71 -2.69
N LYS A 244 -18.15 9.57 -3.48
CA LYS A 244 -16.75 9.97 -3.30
C LYS A 244 -16.47 10.51 -1.89
N GLY A 245 -17.38 11.34 -1.38
CA GLY A 245 -17.29 11.95 -0.07
C GLY A 245 -17.50 11.00 1.11
N ASN A 246 -17.87 9.74 0.87
CA ASN A 246 -18.21 8.75 1.92
C ASN A 246 -17.28 7.53 1.89
N VAL A 247 -16.20 7.59 1.12
CA VAL A 247 -15.27 6.48 0.93
C VAL A 247 -13.85 7.00 1.07
N LEU A 248 -13.02 6.20 1.75
CA LEU A 248 -11.57 6.37 1.81
C LEU A 248 -10.93 5.21 1.06
N TYR A 249 -9.93 5.50 0.23
CA TYR A 249 -9.12 4.46 -0.39
C TYR A 249 -8.42 3.65 0.70
N ASN A 250 -8.34 2.32 0.50
CA ASN A 250 -7.73 1.37 1.45
C ASN A 250 -8.39 1.27 2.84
N TYR A 251 -9.61 1.79 3.02
CA TYR A 251 -10.33 1.81 4.30
C TYR A 251 -10.38 0.45 5.01
N SER A 252 -10.79 -0.61 4.31
CA SER A 252 -11.01 -1.94 4.93
C SER A 252 -9.71 -2.59 5.40
N ARG A 253 -8.64 -2.51 4.59
CA ARG A 253 -7.32 -3.05 4.95
C ARG A 253 -6.74 -2.28 6.12
N ALA A 254 -6.72 -0.94 6.04
CA ALA A 254 -6.21 -0.09 7.11
C ALA A 254 -6.96 -0.34 8.43
N ARG A 255 -8.30 -0.47 8.41
CA ARG A 255 -9.09 -0.81 9.60
C ARG A 255 -8.71 -2.15 10.22
N ARG A 256 -8.37 -3.18 9.43
CA ARG A 256 -7.96 -4.49 9.97
C ARG A 256 -6.65 -4.41 10.74
N THR A 257 -5.74 -3.52 10.36
CA THR A 257 -4.44 -3.35 11.01
C THR A 257 -4.53 -2.82 12.45
N LEU A 258 -5.66 -2.21 12.82
CA LEU A 258 -5.91 -1.71 14.18
C LEU A 258 -6.35 -2.82 15.16
N GLN A 259 -6.53 -4.05 14.68
CA GLN A 259 -7.03 -5.16 15.50
C GLN A 259 -5.86 -5.97 16.07
N GLY A 260 -5.95 -6.37 17.35
CA GLY A 260 -4.95 -7.18 18.04
C GLY A 260 -4.05 -6.39 18.99
N ALA A 261 -3.26 -7.10 19.81
CA ALA A 261 -2.38 -6.48 20.81
C ALA A 261 -1.20 -5.71 20.18
N ASP A 262 -0.76 -6.12 18.99
CA ASP A 262 0.30 -5.49 18.21
C ASP A 262 -0.25 -4.67 17.02
N GLY A 263 -1.53 -4.29 17.09
CA GLY A 263 -2.19 -3.51 16.04
C GLY A 263 -1.64 -2.09 15.95
N ALA A 264 -1.77 -1.46 14.78
CA ALA A 264 -1.41 -0.06 14.62
C ALA A 264 -2.24 0.83 15.56
N GLU A 265 -1.61 1.85 16.15
CA GLU A 265 -2.26 2.71 17.14
C GLU A 265 -3.24 3.72 16.52
N THR A 266 -3.09 4.01 15.22
CA THR A 266 -3.84 5.07 14.53
C THR A 266 -3.98 4.81 13.04
N ILE A 267 -4.73 5.67 12.36
CA ILE A 267 -4.89 5.71 10.90
C ILE A 267 -4.20 6.95 10.37
N ILE A 268 -3.52 6.78 9.24
CA ILE A 268 -2.79 7.86 8.57
C ILE A 268 -3.51 8.20 7.28
N ALA A 269 -4.02 9.42 7.14
CA ALA A 269 -4.61 9.90 5.91
C ALA A 269 -3.55 10.64 5.08
N VAL A 270 -3.25 10.15 3.89
CA VAL A 270 -2.36 10.78 2.90
C VAL A 270 -3.18 11.31 1.72
N GLU A 271 -2.54 12.00 0.77
CA GLU A 271 -3.26 12.71 -0.30
C GLU A 271 -3.75 11.81 -1.44
N GLY A 272 -2.99 10.77 -1.81
CA GLY A 272 -3.25 10.00 -3.03
C GLY A 272 -3.14 8.48 -2.91
N TYR A 273 -3.55 7.81 -3.99
CA TYR A 273 -3.47 6.35 -4.13
C TYR A 273 -2.05 5.82 -4.03
N MET A 274 -1.11 6.49 -4.71
CA MET A 274 0.29 6.07 -4.77
C MET A 274 0.94 6.16 -3.40
N ASP A 275 0.65 7.20 -2.62
CA ASP A 275 1.14 7.36 -1.26
C ASP A 275 0.71 6.20 -0.36
N VAL A 276 -0.57 5.81 -0.42
CA VAL A 276 -1.08 4.66 0.33
C VAL A 276 -0.37 3.38 -0.07
N ILE A 277 -0.17 3.17 -1.38
CA ILE A 277 0.45 1.95 -1.89
C ILE A 277 1.94 1.88 -1.54
N ALA A 278 2.65 3.00 -1.65
CA ALA A 278 4.06 3.12 -1.28
C ALA A 278 4.27 2.87 0.23
N LEU A 279 3.44 3.50 1.07
CA LEU A 279 3.43 3.28 2.51
C LEU A 279 3.13 1.82 2.86
N TYR A 280 2.12 1.22 2.23
CA TYR A 280 1.80 -0.20 2.41
C TYR A 280 3.01 -1.09 2.09
N GLN A 281 3.69 -0.84 0.97
CA GLN A 281 4.86 -1.63 0.58
C GLN A 281 6.03 -1.49 1.57
N ALA A 282 6.14 -0.36 2.26
CA ALA A 282 7.12 -0.17 3.33
C ALA A 282 6.66 -0.67 4.71
N GLY A 283 5.51 -1.35 4.78
CA GLY A 283 4.97 -1.92 6.01
C GLY A 283 4.13 -0.97 6.85
N VAL A 284 3.73 0.19 6.32
CA VAL A 284 2.78 1.13 6.92
C VAL A 284 1.40 0.87 6.32
N GLU A 285 0.75 -0.21 6.79
CA GLU A 285 -0.48 -0.73 6.19
C GLU A 285 -1.76 0.02 6.61
N ASN A 286 -1.66 0.86 7.63
CA ASN A 286 -2.74 1.67 8.23
C ASN A 286 -2.99 3.01 7.52
N ALA A 287 -2.46 3.17 6.29
CA ALA A 287 -2.65 4.36 5.48
C ALA A 287 -3.96 4.32 4.66
N VAL A 288 -4.63 5.47 4.55
CA VAL A 288 -5.84 5.70 3.75
C VAL A 288 -5.71 7.00 2.95
N ALA A 289 -6.49 7.19 1.89
CA ALA A 289 -6.51 8.45 1.15
C ALA A 289 -7.93 8.91 0.80
N PRO A 290 -8.23 10.22 0.86
CA PRO A 290 -9.38 10.80 0.17
C PRO A 290 -9.26 10.61 -1.34
N LEU A 291 -10.40 10.58 -2.03
CA LEU A 291 -10.43 10.22 -3.44
C LEU A 291 -10.24 11.45 -4.34
N GLY A 292 -9.13 12.19 -4.26
CA GLY A 292 -8.85 13.31 -5.20
C GLY A 292 -9.77 14.53 -5.06
N THR A 293 -10.19 14.85 -3.84
CA THR A 293 -10.80 16.13 -3.40
C THR A 293 -10.27 16.45 -2.01
N ALA A 294 -10.53 17.66 -1.51
CA ALA A 294 -10.35 17.95 -0.10
C ALA A 294 -11.10 16.91 0.77
N LEU A 295 -10.53 16.61 1.94
CA LEU A 295 -11.15 15.75 2.95
C LEU A 295 -12.56 16.24 3.28
N THR A 296 -13.52 15.32 3.37
CA THR A 296 -14.92 15.64 3.72
C THR A 296 -15.21 15.35 5.19
N GLU A 297 -16.30 15.92 5.70
CA GLU A 297 -16.80 15.64 7.06
C GLU A 297 -17.07 14.14 7.25
N ASN A 298 -17.78 13.51 6.31
CA ASN A 298 -18.08 12.07 6.37
C ASN A 298 -16.81 11.20 6.37
N GLN A 299 -15.76 11.58 5.62
CA GLN A 299 -14.47 10.89 5.65
C GLN A 299 -13.75 11.08 6.99
N LEU A 300 -13.82 12.27 7.59
CA LEU A 300 -13.30 12.52 8.93
C LEU A 300 -14.03 11.67 9.98
N GLU A 301 -15.36 11.59 9.90
CA GLU A 301 -16.16 10.72 10.78
C GLU A 301 -15.81 9.24 10.61
N LEU A 302 -15.57 8.79 9.37
CA LEU A 302 -15.12 7.42 9.09
C LEU A 302 -13.79 7.12 9.77
N MET A 303 -12.83 8.04 9.76
CA MET A 303 -11.57 7.87 10.48
C MET A 303 -11.78 7.87 11.99
N TRP A 304 -12.65 8.74 12.53
CA TRP A 304 -12.99 8.74 13.96
C TRP A 304 -13.76 7.51 14.45
N LYS A 305 -14.37 6.73 13.55
CA LYS A 305 -14.91 5.41 13.88
C LYS A 305 -13.80 4.35 14.01
N MET A 306 -12.63 4.58 13.43
CA MET A 306 -11.48 3.70 13.52
C MET A 306 -10.58 4.04 14.71
N THR A 307 -10.23 5.31 14.87
CA THR A 307 -9.33 5.79 15.92
C THR A 307 -9.78 7.16 16.44
N PRO A 308 -9.66 7.45 17.75
CA PRO A 308 -9.99 8.75 18.31
C PRO A 308 -9.15 9.91 17.76
N GLN A 309 -7.91 9.64 17.32
CA GLN A 309 -6.95 10.64 16.85
C GLN A 309 -6.23 10.16 15.58
N PRO A 310 -6.87 10.21 14.40
CA PRO A 310 -6.18 9.95 13.15
C PRO A 310 -5.12 11.04 12.86
N VAL A 311 -4.09 10.65 12.12
CA VAL A 311 -3.02 11.54 11.66
C VAL A 311 -3.28 11.90 10.21
N LEU A 312 -3.34 13.20 9.91
CA LEU A 312 -3.44 13.73 8.55
C LEU A 312 -2.02 14.09 8.09
N CYS A 313 -1.52 13.38 7.10
CA CYS A 313 -0.19 13.56 6.52
C CYS A 313 -0.31 14.34 5.21
N PHE A 314 0.36 15.48 5.14
CA PHE A 314 0.33 16.37 3.98
C PHE A 314 1.72 16.55 3.38
N ASP A 315 1.76 16.82 2.08
CA ASP A 315 2.99 17.11 1.35
C ASP A 315 3.69 18.34 1.93
N GLY A 316 5.02 18.37 1.85
CA GLY A 316 5.83 19.46 2.40
C GLY A 316 5.80 20.76 1.59
N ASP A 317 4.85 20.92 0.67
CA ASP A 317 4.76 22.09 -0.19
C ASP A 317 3.69 23.10 0.29
N GLY A 318 3.61 24.24 -0.40
CA GLY A 318 2.59 25.25 -0.08
C GLY A 318 1.15 24.77 -0.28
N ALA A 319 0.91 23.78 -1.14
CA ALA A 319 -0.42 23.20 -1.36
C ALA A 319 -0.83 22.29 -0.20
N GLY A 320 0.09 21.45 0.29
CA GLY A 320 -0.07 20.60 1.47
C GLY A 320 -0.32 21.43 2.73
N GLN A 321 0.41 22.54 2.92
CA GLN A 321 0.13 23.46 4.03
C GLN A 321 -1.29 24.07 3.96
N ARG A 322 -1.74 24.48 2.77
CA ARG A 322 -3.12 24.97 2.60
C ARG A 322 -4.14 23.86 2.84
N ALA A 323 -3.84 22.61 2.48
CA ALA A 323 -4.70 21.46 2.72
C ALA A 323 -4.81 21.14 4.23
N ALA A 324 -3.70 21.20 4.96
CA ALA A 324 -3.68 21.09 6.41
C ALA A 324 -4.58 22.16 7.07
N PHE A 325 -4.50 23.42 6.66
CA PHE A 325 -5.36 24.47 7.22
C PHE A 325 -6.84 24.26 6.89
N ARG A 326 -7.17 23.80 5.67
CA ARG A 326 -8.56 23.42 5.35
C ARG A 326 -9.05 22.27 6.23
N ALA A 327 -8.19 21.30 6.53
CA ALA A 327 -8.53 20.19 7.42
C ALA A 327 -8.70 20.63 8.89
N VAL A 328 -8.00 21.67 9.34
CA VAL A 328 -8.26 22.33 10.63
C VAL A 328 -9.67 22.92 10.65
N ASP A 329 -10.03 23.70 9.63
CA ASP A 329 -11.36 24.32 9.55
C ASP A 329 -12.48 23.29 9.41
N LEU A 330 -12.22 22.18 8.72
CA LEU A 330 -13.11 21.03 8.64
C LEU A 330 -13.28 20.37 10.01
N ALA A 331 -12.22 20.15 10.79
CA ALA A 331 -12.29 19.33 12.00
C ALA A 331 -12.87 20.08 13.21
N LEU A 332 -12.58 21.38 13.34
CA LEU A 332 -12.95 22.21 14.49
C LEU A 332 -14.43 22.12 14.89
N PRO A 333 -15.42 22.27 13.97
CA PRO A 333 -16.83 22.21 14.32
C PRO A 333 -17.26 20.87 14.93
N HIS A 334 -16.59 19.77 14.56
CA HIS A 334 -17.01 18.40 14.90
C HIS A 334 -16.20 17.79 16.06
N LEU A 335 -15.29 18.55 16.69
CA LEU A 335 -14.54 18.09 17.85
C LEU A 335 -15.48 17.72 19.01
N LYS A 336 -15.18 16.60 19.65
CA LYS A 336 -15.90 16.05 20.81
C LYS A 336 -14.89 15.53 21.84
N PRO A 337 -15.28 15.34 23.12
CA PRO A 337 -14.41 14.71 24.09
C PRO A 337 -13.85 13.38 23.56
N GLY A 338 -12.53 13.24 23.58
CA GLY A 338 -11.83 12.05 23.07
C GLY A 338 -11.70 11.97 21.54
N LYS A 339 -12.16 12.95 20.75
CA LYS A 339 -11.98 12.99 19.29
C LYS A 339 -11.17 14.20 18.88
N SER A 340 -10.09 13.98 18.12
CA SER A 340 -9.25 15.05 17.59
C SER A 340 -8.51 14.57 16.34
N VAL A 341 -7.64 15.39 15.77
CA VAL A 341 -6.78 15.03 14.64
C VAL A 341 -5.37 15.55 14.89
N ARG A 342 -4.38 14.83 14.37
CA ARG A 342 -2.97 15.26 14.37
C ARG A 342 -2.51 15.53 12.95
N PHE A 343 -1.46 16.32 12.79
CA PHE A 343 -0.97 16.79 11.49
C PHE A 343 0.51 16.45 11.33
N ALA A 344 0.80 15.55 10.40
CA ALA A 344 2.15 15.23 9.97
C ALA A 344 2.46 16.06 8.71
N MET A 345 3.47 16.93 8.80
CA MET A 345 3.93 17.74 7.67
C MET A 345 5.24 17.13 7.17
N LEU A 346 5.29 16.75 5.89
CA LEU A 346 6.50 16.22 5.30
C LEU A 346 7.56 17.31 5.06
N PRO A 347 8.84 16.96 4.91
CA PRO A 347 9.89 17.91 4.52
C PRO A 347 9.60 18.57 3.18
N ASP A 348 10.12 19.79 2.99
CA ASP A 348 9.88 20.60 1.79
C ASP A 348 10.09 19.83 0.48
N GLY A 349 9.05 19.82 -0.35
CA GLY A 349 9.07 19.19 -1.67
C GLY A 349 9.03 17.65 -1.68
N LYS A 350 8.71 17.01 -0.56
CA LYS A 350 8.53 15.55 -0.46
C LYS A 350 7.05 15.17 -0.31
N ASP A 351 6.67 14.08 -0.97
CA ASP A 351 5.44 13.32 -0.73
C ASP A 351 5.76 12.00 0.01
N PRO A 352 4.76 11.25 0.51
CA PRO A 352 5.00 9.98 1.19
C PRO A 352 5.70 8.92 0.32
N ASP A 353 5.39 8.86 -0.98
CA ASP A 353 6.02 7.94 -1.95
C ASP A 353 7.54 8.21 -2.04
N ASP A 354 7.93 9.47 -2.27
CA ASP A 354 9.31 9.92 -2.42
C ASP A 354 10.12 9.72 -1.13
N LEU A 355 9.55 10.03 0.03
CA LEU A 355 10.25 9.91 1.31
C LEU A 355 10.58 8.45 1.62
N VAL A 356 9.63 7.54 1.40
CA VAL A 356 9.79 6.12 1.71
C VAL A 356 10.65 5.40 0.67
N LYS A 357 10.55 5.78 -0.61
CA LYS A 357 11.34 5.18 -1.68
C LYS A 357 12.84 5.45 -1.54
N GLN A 358 13.22 6.65 -1.09
CA GLN A 358 14.63 7.05 -0.99
C GLN A 358 15.28 6.57 0.31
N ASP A 359 14.59 6.76 1.43
CA ASP A 359 15.20 6.66 2.76
C ASP A 359 14.57 5.56 3.63
N GLY A 360 13.64 4.78 3.08
CA GLY A 360 12.94 3.69 3.76
C GLY A 360 11.89 4.18 4.76
N ARG A 361 11.49 3.30 5.69
CA ARG A 361 10.38 3.56 6.63
C ARG A 361 10.76 4.53 7.77
N ALA A 362 12.00 4.46 8.28
CA ALA A 362 12.40 5.16 9.50
C ALA A 362 12.23 6.70 9.49
N PRO A 363 12.49 7.42 8.38
CA PRO A 363 12.17 8.85 8.27
C PRO A 363 10.67 9.14 8.37
N PHE A 364 9.84 8.31 7.76
CA PHE A 364 8.39 8.49 7.82
C PHE A 364 7.88 8.29 9.25
N ASP A 365 8.37 7.27 9.98
CA ASP A 365 8.03 7.06 11.39
C ASP A 365 8.42 8.27 12.27
N ARG A 366 9.55 8.95 11.98
CA ARG A 366 9.94 10.19 12.68
C ARG A 366 8.96 11.33 12.43
N VAL A 367 8.54 11.53 11.17
CA VAL A 367 7.54 12.54 10.82
C VAL A 367 6.22 12.29 11.56
N LEU A 368 5.80 11.03 11.68
CA LEU A 368 4.60 10.67 12.45
C LEU A 368 4.76 10.93 13.95
N ALA A 369 5.93 10.63 14.53
CA ALA A 369 6.20 10.90 15.93
C ALA A 369 6.15 12.41 16.26
N GLU A 370 6.56 13.25 15.31
CA GLU A 370 6.54 14.71 15.39
C GLU A 370 5.21 15.35 14.94
N ALA A 371 4.18 14.53 14.65
CA ALA A 371 2.89 15.03 14.18
C ALA A 371 2.26 15.99 15.20
N ARG A 372 1.92 17.19 14.75
CA ARG A 372 1.42 18.30 15.59
C ARG A 372 -0.03 18.11 15.98
N SER A 373 -0.41 18.64 17.13
CA SER A 373 -1.82 18.64 17.54
C SER A 373 -2.63 19.68 16.76
N LEU A 374 -3.96 19.56 16.76
CA LEU A 374 -4.83 20.54 16.11
C LEU A 374 -4.65 21.95 16.68
N ASP A 375 -4.53 22.10 18.00
CA ASP A 375 -4.34 23.41 18.63
C ASP A 375 -2.99 24.05 18.27
N GLU A 376 -1.93 23.25 18.09
CA GLU A 376 -0.65 23.72 17.56
C GLU A 376 -0.76 24.20 16.12
N MET A 377 -1.55 23.51 15.29
CA MET A 377 -1.75 23.91 13.89
C MET A 377 -2.55 25.20 13.78
N VAL A 378 -3.59 25.38 14.59
CA VAL A 378 -4.32 26.66 14.71
C VAL A 378 -3.35 27.77 15.11
N TRP A 379 -2.52 27.52 16.13
CA TRP A 379 -1.55 28.51 16.61
C TRP A 379 -0.52 28.88 15.53
N LEU A 380 0.06 27.88 14.84
CA LEU A 380 1.04 28.08 13.78
C LEU A 380 0.46 28.90 12.63
N ARG A 381 -0.77 28.61 12.21
CA ARG A 381 -1.47 29.33 11.14
C ARG A 381 -1.59 30.82 11.46
N GLU A 382 -2.04 31.14 12.68
CA GLU A 382 -2.31 32.54 13.04
C GLU A 382 -1.05 33.33 13.39
N THR A 383 0.01 32.66 13.86
CA THR A 383 1.25 33.32 14.29
C THR A 383 2.37 33.33 13.25
N GLY A 384 2.33 32.47 12.24
CA GLY A 384 3.44 32.23 11.32
C GLY A 384 3.86 33.41 10.44
N GLN A 385 2.96 34.37 10.18
CA GLN A 385 3.22 35.50 9.27
C GLN A 385 2.88 36.89 9.85
N GLY A 386 2.49 36.97 11.13
CA GLY A 386 2.04 38.22 11.74
C GLY A 386 3.12 38.97 12.54
N ARG A 387 3.09 40.30 12.46
CA ARG A 387 3.79 41.19 13.42
C ARG A 387 2.83 41.52 14.55
N PHE A 388 3.26 41.34 15.80
CA PHE A 388 2.41 41.46 16.99
C PHE A 388 3.04 42.40 18.01
N ASP A 389 3.61 43.50 17.51
CA ASP A 389 4.45 44.40 18.28
C ASP A 389 3.60 45.44 19.03
N THR A 390 2.47 45.82 18.46
CA THR A 390 1.54 46.83 19.01
C THR A 390 0.37 46.21 19.77
N PRO A 391 -0.21 46.91 20.77
CA PRO A 391 -1.42 46.45 21.46
C PRO A 391 -2.57 46.08 20.52
N GLU A 392 -2.79 46.86 19.45
CA GLU A 392 -3.82 46.64 18.44
C GLU A 392 -3.61 45.30 17.70
N GLN A 393 -2.38 45.02 17.26
CA GLN A 393 -2.04 43.76 16.59
C GLN A 393 -2.18 42.54 17.53
N ARG A 394 -1.86 42.72 18.82
CA ARG A 394 -2.06 41.67 19.82
C ARG A 394 -3.54 41.38 20.04
N ALA A 395 -4.35 42.44 20.16
CA ALA A 395 -5.80 42.32 20.28
C ALA A 395 -6.43 41.68 19.04
N GLU A 396 -5.93 41.99 17.83
CA GLU A 396 -6.37 41.36 16.58
C GLU A 396 -6.08 39.85 16.56
N LEU A 397 -4.87 39.43 16.94
CA LEU A 397 -4.53 38.01 17.06
C LEU A 397 -5.44 37.28 18.06
N GLU A 398 -5.65 37.89 19.23
CA GLU A 398 -6.55 37.32 20.25
C GLU A 398 -7.99 37.20 19.73
N ALA A 399 -8.50 38.23 19.04
CA ALA A 399 -9.83 38.22 18.45
C ALA A 399 -9.98 37.10 17.41
N ARG A 400 -9.01 36.94 16.50
CA ARG A 400 -9.01 35.87 15.50
C ARG A 400 -8.99 34.48 16.13
N LEU A 401 -8.09 34.24 17.08
CA LEU A 401 -8.02 32.94 17.77
C LEU A 401 -9.31 32.62 18.51
N LYS A 402 -9.93 33.61 19.17
CA LYS A 402 -11.24 33.45 19.82
C LYS A 402 -12.34 33.09 18.80
N GLN A 403 -12.37 33.76 17.65
CA GLN A 403 -13.33 33.45 16.59
C GLN A 403 -13.19 32.00 16.10
N ILE A 404 -11.96 31.54 15.88
CA ILE A 404 -11.67 30.17 15.43
C ILE A 404 -12.15 29.13 16.44
N VAL A 405 -11.78 29.27 17.73
CA VAL A 405 -12.17 28.28 18.74
C VAL A 405 -13.67 28.30 19.06
N ASN A 406 -14.37 29.41 18.79
CA ASN A 406 -15.81 29.51 18.99
C ASN A 406 -16.63 28.66 18.03
N ILE A 407 -16.05 28.23 16.90
CA ILE A 407 -16.69 27.34 15.92
C ILE A 407 -16.87 25.92 16.49
N ILE A 408 -16.07 25.53 17.49
CA ILE A 408 -16.18 24.22 18.14
C ILE A 408 -17.57 24.07 18.77
N ALA A 409 -18.34 23.07 18.32
CA ALA A 409 -19.72 22.87 18.75
C ALA A 409 -19.82 22.37 20.19
N ASP A 410 -18.93 21.44 20.61
CA ASP A 410 -18.93 20.92 21.97
C ASP A 410 -18.44 21.96 22.98
N GLU A 411 -19.29 22.29 23.96
CA GLU A 411 -19.02 23.36 24.92
C GLU A 411 -17.82 23.07 25.83
N ASN A 412 -17.64 21.81 26.25
CA ASN A 412 -16.54 21.44 27.14
C ASN A 412 -15.21 21.53 26.40
N VAL A 413 -15.14 20.97 25.19
CA VAL A 413 -13.94 21.05 24.35
C VAL A 413 -13.62 22.51 24.03
N ARG A 414 -14.61 23.29 23.59
CA ARG A 414 -14.45 24.73 23.31
C ARG A 414 -13.87 25.48 24.50
N ARG A 415 -14.38 25.26 25.72
CA ARG A 415 -13.86 25.89 26.94
C ARG A 415 -12.38 25.58 27.17
N HIS A 416 -11.96 24.32 26.98
CA HIS A 416 -10.56 23.93 27.12
C HIS A 416 -9.67 24.55 26.03
N TYR A 417 -10.15 24.64 24.79
CA TYR A 417 -9.44 25.35 23.71
C TYR A 417 -9.29 26.85 24.01
N GLN A 418 -10.34 27.52 24.50
CA GLN A 418 -10.29 28.93 24.89
C GLN A 418 -9.27 29.18 26.02
N GLN A 419 -9.22 28.28 27.01
CA GLN A 419 -8.23 28.35 28.08
C GLN A 419 -6.81 28.16 27.54
N ASN A 420 -6.58 27.15 26.69
CA ASN A 420 -5.28 26.91 26.06
C ASN A 420 -4.81 28.11 25.23
N VAL A 421 -5.69 28.71 24.43
CA VAL A 421 -5.39 29.93 23.64
C VAL A 421 -4.97 31.07 24.56
N ARG A 422 -5.67 31.30 25.67
CA ARG A 422 -5.33 32.34 26.64
C ARG A 422 -3.94 32.13 27.24
N ASP A 423 -3.64 30.89 27.64
CA ASP A 423 -2.36 30.53 28.25
C ASP A 423 -1.21 30.67 27.24
N ARG A 424 -1.41 30.25 25.98
CA ARG A 424 -0.44 30.44 24.89
C ARG A 424 -0.19 31.91 24.58
N LEU A 425 -1.22 32.74 24.49
CA LEU A 425 -1.09 34.19 24.27
C LEU A 425 -0.29 34.88 25.39
N TYR A 426 -0.58 34.53 26.65
CA TYR A 426 0.15 35.07 27.79
C TYR A 426 1.65 34.73 27.71
N GLY A 427 1.99 33.46 27.49
CA GLY A 427 3.38 33.02 27.34
C GLY A 427 4.09 33.67 26.14
N PHE A 428 3.40 33.78 25.00
CA PHE A 428 3.96 34.34 23.75
C PHE A 428 4.37 35.81 23.90
N PHE A 429 3.56 36.63 24.60
CA PHE A 429 3.87 38.04 24.79
C PHE A 429 4.80 38.33 25.97
N GLN A 430 4.83 37.46 26.99
CA GLN A 430 5.82 37.57 28.08
C GLN A 430 7.24 37.21 27.63
N GLY A 431 7.38 36.16 26.81
CA GLY A 431 8.69 35.72 26.30
C GLY A 431 9.39 36.76 25.41
N ARG A 432 8.64 37.65 24.75
CA ARG A 432 9.19 38.78 23.96
C ARG A 432 9.59 39.99 24.81
N GLY A 433 9.14 40.08 26.06
CA GLY A 433 9.38 41.23 26.93
C GLY A 433 10.69 41.21 27.72
N GLN A 434 11.36 40.07 27.84
CA GLN A 434 12.62 39.94 28.63
C GLN A 434 13.92 40.03 27.82
N GLY A 435 13.85 40.16 26.48
CA GLY A 435 15.04 40.25 25.62
C GLY A 435 15.67 41.65 25.48
N GLN A 436 15.01 42.71 25.98
CA GLN A 436 15.50 44.09 25.90
C GLN A 436 15.26 44.80 27.24
N GLY A 437 16.07 44.49 28.25
CA GLY A 437 15.90 45.13 29.56
C GLY A 437 16.81 44.65 30.68
N ALA A 438 18.03 44.18 30.38
CA ALA A 438 19.03 43.91 31.41
C ALA A 438 20.09 45.03 31.44
N GLY A 439 19.63 46.24 31.76
CA GLY A 439 20.45 47.40 32.06
C GLY A 439 20.25 47.84 33.51
N ARG A 440 21.11 47.33 34.40
CA ARG A 440 21.60 48.03 35.61
C ARG A 440 20.58 48.48 36.68
N ALA A 441 20.40 47.62 37.69
CA ALA A 441 20.41 47.95 39.13
C ALA A 441 20.65 46.63 39.88
N GLY A 442 21.61 46.44 40.79
CA GLY A 442 22.21 47.38 41.72
C GLY A 442 21.92 46.93 43.15
N ARG A 443 22.74 46.00 43.66
CA ARG A 443 23.00 45.65 45.08
C ARG A 443 21.92 44.95 45.92
N GLY A 444 22.34 43.83 46.51
CA GLY A 444 21.71 43.14 47.63
C GLY A 444 22.60 42.00 48.12
N ASN A 445 23.76 42.38 48.66
CA ASN A 445 24.74 41.48 49.29
C ASN A 445 24.11 40.79 50.52
N PHE A 446 24.08 39.47 50.55
CA PHE A 446 23.91 38.72 51.81
C PHE A 446 24.83 37.50 51.79
N GLU A 447 26.04 37.71 52.29
CA GLU A 447 26.89 36.65 52.82
C GLU A 447 26.20 35.99 54.00
N ARG A 448 26.11 34.66 53.98
CA ARG A 448 26.05 33.87 55.20
C ARG A 448 26.97 32.67 55.04
N GLY A 449 28.11 32.76 55.72
CA GLY A 449 29.11 31.72 55.82
C GLY A 449 28.69 30.57 56.76
N GLY A 450 29.45 29.49 56.63
CA GLY A 450 29.39 28.23 57.37
C GLY A 450 29.77 27.11 56.39
N GLY A 451 31.05 26.82 56.13
CA GLY A 451 31.95 26.08 57.02
C GLY A 451 31.44 24.63 57.12
N GLY A 452 32.03 23.59 56.56
CA GLY A 452 33.35 23.31 56.02
C GLY A 452 33.59 21.83 56.34
N PHE A 453 34.00 20.99 55.38
CA PHE A 453 34.82 19.82 55.69
C PHE A 453 35.55 19.33 54.45
N THR A 454 36.86 19.24 54.61
CA THR A 454 37.90 18.86 53.68
C THR A 454 38.05 17.35 53.57
N GLY A 455 38.45 16.85 52.39
CA GLY A 455 38.90 15.48 52.19
C GLY A 455 39.61 15.27 50.84
N ASN A 456 40.84 15.78 50.73
CA ASN A 456 41.93 15.33 49.85
C ASN A 456 42.06 13.77 49.93
N ARG A 457 42.52 12.96 48.97
CA ARG A 457 43.43 13.06 47.80
C ARG A 457 43.34 11.71 47.02
N PRO A 458 43.94 11.57 45.82
CA PRO A 458 43.77 10.44 44.89
C PRO A 458 44.88 9.38 45.02
N GLY A 459 44.63 8.18 44.49
CA GLY A 459 45.58 7.06 44.49
C GLY A 459 45.56 6.26 43.19
N ASN A 460 46.62 6.44 42.42
CA ASN A 460 47.06 5.62 41.28
C ASN A 460 47.51 4.22 41.76
N GLY A 461 47.36 3.17 40.96
CA GLY A 461 47.85 1.83 41.34
C GLY A 461 47.74 0.80 40.22
N ARG A 462 48.88 0.52 39.59
CA ARG A 462 49.12 -0.46 38.53
C ARG A 462 49.84 -1.67 39.15
N PHE A 463 49.67 -2.86 38.53
CA PHE A 463 50.50 -4.09 38.57
C PHE A 463 50.09 -5.32 39.42
N GLN A 464 49.85 -6.41 38.65
CA GLN A 464 50.44 -7.77 38.70
C GLN A 464 49.88 -8.93 39.57
N ASN A 465 49.51 -9.98 38.82
CA ASN A 465 49.88 -11.41 38.90
C ASN A 465 49.62 -12.28 40.14
N ASN A 466 48.83 -13.34 39.93
CA ASN A 466 49.20 -14.78 40.08
C ASN A 466 47.98 -15.61 39.60
N ALA A 467 47.98 -16.55 38.64
CA ALA A 467 48.81 -17.73 38.34
C ALA A 467 48.59 -18.96 39.24
N GLY A 468 48.17 -20.07 38.60
CA GLY A 468 48.05 -21.46 39.07
C GLY A 468 46.79 -22.11 38.44
N GLY A 469 46.82 -22.94 37.38
CA GLY A 469 47.56 -24.21 37.15
C GLY A 469 46.78 -25.36 37.83
N ARG A 470 46.39 -26.53 37.28
CA ARG A 470 46.74 -27.46 36.17
C ARG A 470 45.48 -28.37 35.98
N GLY A 471 45.25 -29.20 34.95
CA GLY A 471 46.07 -29.78 33.90
C GLY A 471 45.22 -30.67 32.96
N ALA A 472 45.87 -31.15 31.89
CA ALA A 472 45.38 -32.09 30.89
C ALA A 472 45.50 -33.58 31.36
N PRO A 473 44.98 -34.56 30.59
CA PRO A 473 45.71 -35.13 29.44
C PRO A 473 44.83 -35.34 28.17
N ALA A 474 45.29 -35.03 26.95
CA ALA A 474 45.95 -35.92 25.96
C ALA A 474 45.20 -37.23 25.67
N GLY A 475 44.87 -37.64 24.44
CA GLY A 475 45.04 -37.11 23.09
C GLY A 475 44.59 -38.19 22.07
N GLN A 476 44.31 -37.82 20.81
CA GLN A 476 44.53 -38.63 19.59
C GLN A 476 43.99 -37.89 18.36
N ARG A 477 44.86 -37.76 17.35
CA ARG A 477 44.55 -37.28 16.00
C ARG A 477 43.79 -38.37 15.22
N PRO A 478 42.92 -37.98 14.29
CA PRO A 478 43.21 -38.18 12.86
C PRO A 478 42.89 -36.87 12.09
N GLY A 479 43.59 -36.45 11.04
CA GLY A 479 44.14 -37.22 9.93
C GLY A 479 43.49 -36.69 8.64
N SER A 480 44.26 -35.91 7.88
CA SER A 480 44.16 -35.66 6.43
C SER A 480 42.79 -35.40 5.78
N THR A 481 42.65 -34.21 5.22
CA THR A 481 42.00 -34.00 3.92
C THR A 481 42.49 -35.01 2.90
N MET A 482 41.57 -35.78 2.33
CA MET A 482 41.70 -36.37 1.00
C MET A 482 40.34 -36.26 0.33
N ALA A 483 40.31 -35.40 -0.69
CA ALA A 483 39.29 -35.40 -1.71
C ALA A 483 39.09 -36.82 -2.23
N SER A 484 37.83 -37.24 -2.40
CA SER A 484 37.54 -38.30 -3.34
C SER A 484 37.49 -37.69 -4.73
N ASP A 485 38.67 -37.57 -5.34
CA ASP A 485 38.91 -37.24 -6.75
C ASP A 485 38.41 -38.34 -7.72
N ARG A 486 37.43 -39.14 -7.25
CA ARG A 486 36.80 -40.26 -7.95
C ARG A 486 35.29 -40.06 -8.16
N LEU A 487 34.70 -38.96 -7.69
CA LEU A 487 33.30 -38.60 -7.99
C LEU A 487 33.16 -37.59 -9.14
N THR A 488 34.25 -36.99 -9.60
CA THR A 488 34.30 -36.06 -10.75
C THR A 488 34.56 -36.75 -12.09
N ARG A 489 34.70 -38.09 -12.13
CA ARG A 489 34.92 -38.89 -13.35
C ARG A 489 33.75 -39.81 -13.72
N SER A 490 32.53 -39.41 -13.41
CA SER A 490 31.34 -40.06 -13.98
C SER A 490 30.97 -39.37 -15.28
N GLY A 491 30.93 -40.11 -16.40
CA GLY A 491 30.54 -39.63 -17.74
C GLY A 491 29.11 -39.04 -17.84
N MET A 492 28.40 -38.94 -16.71
CA MET A 492 27.11 -38.28 -16.56
C MET A 492 27.24 -36.78 -16.22
N VAL A 493 28.37 -36.33 -15.65
CA VAL A 493 28.67 -34.90 -15.39
C VAL A 493 29.33 -34.23 -16.60
N SER A 494 30.05 -34.97 -17.44
CA SER A 494 30.56 -34.45 -18.72
C SER A 494 29.45 -34.07 -19.70
N ARG A 495 28.23 -34.61 -19.55
CA ARG A 495 27.07 -34.28 -20.38
C ARG A 495 26.33 -33.02 -19.93
N SER A 496 26.59 -32.50 -18.72
CA SER A 496 25.94 -31.27 -18.23
C SER A 496 26.54 -29.99 -18.80
N HIS A 497 27.74 -30.05 -19.42
CA HIS A 497 28.35 -28.91 -20.12
C HIS A 497 27.84 -28.71 -21.55
N ASP A 498 27.17 -29.71 -22.14
CA ASP A 498 26.62 -29.57 -23.50
C ASP A 498 25.28 -28.83 -23.49
N GLN A 499 24.44 -29.04 -22.47
CA GLN A 499 23.14 -28.36 -22.39
C GLN A 499 23.24 -26.93 -21.84
N PRO A 500 22.59 -25.95 -22.49
CA PRO A 500 22.49 -24.58 -22.00
C PRO A 500 21.86 -24.48 -20.60
N SER A 501 22.47 -23.68 -19.74
CA SER A 501 21.81 -23.27 -18.49
C SER A 501 20.55 -22.45 -18.79
N LEU A 502 19.59 -22.42 -17.86
CA LEU A 502 18.34 -21.68 -18.06
C LEU A 502 18.60 -20.20 -18.38
N ARG A 503 19.59 -19.58 -17.74
CA ARG A 503 19.97 -18.19 -17.96
C ARG A 503 20.53 -17.98 -19.37
N GLU A 504 21.40 -18.86 -19.84
CA GLU A 504 21.93 -18.79 -21.19
C GLU A 504 20.83 -19.02 -22.24
N SER A 505 19.88 -19.92 -21.96
CA SER A 505 18.70 -20.14 -22.79
C SER A 505 17.85 -18.89 -22.92
N VAL A 506 17.61 -18.18 -21.81
CA VAL A 506 16.91 -16.89 -21.80
C VAL A 506 17.65 -15.88 -22.66
N LEU A 507 18.96 -15.71 -22.46
CA LEU A 507 19.77 -14.75 -23.23
C LEU A 507 19.71 -15.04 -24.73
N ALA A 508 19.93 -16.30 -25.13
CA ALA A 508 19.94 -16.67 -26.53
C ALA A 508 18.54 -16.54 -27.16
N LEU A 509 17.51 -17.14 -26.56
CA LEU A 509 16.19 -17.19 -27.17
C LEU A 509 15.48 -15.83 -27.16
N THR A 510 15.74 -14.97 -26.18
CA THR A 510 15.18 -13.61 -26.18
C THR A 510 15.63 -12.82 -27.39
N ILE A 511 16.92 -12.91 -27.76
CA ILE A 511 17.45 -12.25 -28.96
C ILE A 511 16.91 -12.89 -30.24
N VAL A 512 16.73 -14.22 -30.27
CA VAL A 512 16.09 -14.88 -31.42
C VAL A 512 14.64 -14.44 -31.60
N ASN A 513 13.88 -14.29 -30.51
CA ASN A 513 12.48 -13.88 -30.56
C ASN A 513 12.30 -12.38 -30.77
N HIS A 514 13.25 -11.56 -30.31
CA HIS A 514 13.24 -10.09 -30.36
C HIS A 514 14.58 -9.55 -30.92
N PRO A 515 14.87 -9.77 -32.22
CA PRO A 515 16.15 -9.38 -32.82
C PRO A 515 16.42 -7.87 -32.79
N GLN A 516 15.39 -7.05 -32.59
CA GLN A 516 15.51 -5.60 -32.42
C GLN A 516 16.41 -5.24 -31.23
N LEU A 517 16.41 -6.03 -30.15
CA LEU A 517 17.26 -5.77 -28.98
C LEU A 517 18.76 -5.78 -29.33
N LEU A 518 19.18 -6.72 -30.18
CA LEU A 518 20.55 -6.82 -30.66
C LEU A 518 20.92 -5.67 -31.61
N GLN A 519 19.94 -5.09 -32.31
CA GLN A 519 20.17 -3.92 -33.16
C GLN A 519 20.32 -2.64 -32.34
N GLU A 520 19.58 -2.53 -31.23
CA GLU A 520 19.65 -1.39 -30.31
C GLU A 520 20.98 -1.40 -29.51
N ASP A 521 21.38 -2.55 -28.97
CA ASP A 521 22.54 -2.69 -28.07
C ASP A 521 23.59 -3.70 -28.59
N TYR A 522 24.03 -3.52 -29.84
CA TYR A 522 24.94 -4.47 -30.50
C TYR A 522 26.27 -4.67 -29.75
N ASP A 523 26.89 -3.61 -29.25
CA ASP A 523 28.20 -3.67 -28.60
C ASP A 523 28.18 -4.51 -27.32
N GLU A 524 27.12 -4.35 -26.52
CA GLU A 524 26.99 -5.08 -25.27
C GLU A 524 26.59 -6.55 -25.50
N ILE A 525 25.69 -6.79 -26.45
CA ILE A 525 25.12 -8.11 -26.71
C ILE A 525 26.12 -8.99 -27.47
N SER A 526 26.80 -8.45 -28.49
CA SER A 526 27.75 -9.24 -29.32
C SER A 526 28.88 -9.87 -28.51
N CYS A 527 29.30 -9.22 -27.41
CA CYS A 527 30.38 -9.66 -26.52
C CYS A 527 29.97 -10.69 -25.47
N ILE A 528 28.75 -11.24 -25.53
CA ILE A 528 28.33 -12.28 -24.59
C ILE A 528 29.05 -13.58 -24.90
N ASP A 529 29.84 -14.07 -23.95
CA ASP A 529 30.31 -15.45 -24.02
C ASP A 529 29.36 -16.41 -23.28
N PHE A 530 29.04 -17.51 -23.96
CA PHE A 530 28.29 -18.65 -23.44
C PHE A 530 29.26 -19.74 -23.00
N ASP A 531 28.89 -20.50 -21.98
CA ASP A 531 29.61 -21.67 -21.49
C ASP A 531 29.19 -22.93 -22.26
N SER A 532 27.93 -23.00 -22.71
CA SER A 532 27.43 -24.11 -23.55
C SER A 532 28.05 -24.09 -24.95
N ARG A 533 28.57 -25.24 -25.38
CA ARG A 533 29.12 -25.44 -26.73
C ARG A 533 28.07 -25.24 -27.83
N ASP A 534 26.83 -25.62 -27.57
CA ASP A 534 25.73 -25.45 -28.52
C ASP A 534 25.42 -23.97 -28.75
N LEU A 535 25.43 -23.16 -27.69
CA LEU A 535 25.24 -21.72 -27.81
C LEU A 535 26.46 -20.98 -28.37
N GLN A 536 27.68 -21.45 -28.09
CA GLN A 536 28.89 -20.96 -28.75
C GLN A 536 28.85 -21.16 -30.27
N ARG A 537 28.13 -22.18 -30.76
CA ARG A 537 27.90 -22.40 -32.21
C ARG A 537 26.72 -21.59 -32.76
N LEU A 538 25.65 -21.45 -31.98
CA LEU A 538 24.46 -20.68 -32.35
C LEU A 538 24.78 -19.18 -32.47
N TRP A 539 25.53 -18.63 -31.52
CA TRP A 539 25.70 -17.19 -31.37
C TRP A 539 26.36 -16.50 -32.58
N PRO A 540 27.46 -17.02 -33.16
CA PRO A 540 28.03 -16.45 -34.39
C PRO A 540 27.06 -16.49 -35.56
N ALA A 541 26.18 -17.50 -35.66
CA ALA A 541 25.17 -17.59 -36.71
C ALA A 541 24.09 -16.51 -36.54
N VAL A 542 23.67 -16.23 -35.30
CA VAL A 542 22.77 -15.10 -34.97
C VAL A 542 23.41 -13.77 -35.38
N LEU A 543 24.65 -13.51 -34.93
CA LEU A 543 25.37 -12.27 -35.26
C LEU A 543 25.58 -12.10 -36.77
N THR A 544 25.88 -13.19 -37.48
CA THR A 544 26.05 -13.17 -38.94
C THR A 544 24.73 -12.83 -39.65
N ALA A 545 23.62 -13.43 -39.23
CA ALA A 545 22.31 -13.15 -39.80
C ALA A 545 21.90 -11.68 -39.61
N VAL A 546 22.22 -11.10 -38.45
CA VAL A 546 21.95 -9.70 -38.13
C VAL A 546 22.85 -8.75 -38.92
N ALA A 547 24.15 -9.07 -39.03
CA ALA A 547 25.10 -8.27 -39.79
C ALA A 547 24.79 -8.24 -41.30
N GLN A 548 24.25 -9.33 -41.86
CA GLN A 548 23.93 -9.42 -43.29
C GLN A 548 22.65 -8.68 -43.69
N THR A 549 21.66 -8.62 -42.80
CA THR A 549 20.33 -8.07 -43.10
C THR A 549 20.12 -6.66 -42.53
N GLY A 550 20.86 -6.29 -41.48
CA GLY A 550 20.75 -4.97 -40.84
C GLY A 550 19.38 -4.73 -40.19
N ALA A 551 18.95 -3.46 -40.18
CA ALA A 551 17.74 -2.99 -39.50
C ALA A 551 16.41 -3.58 -40.02
N GLN A 552 16.42 -4.37 -41.10
CA GLN A 552 15.22 -5.00 -41.67
C GLN A 552 15.02 -6.45 -41.22
N LEU A 553 15.91 -7.00 -40.39
CA LEU A 553 15.80 -8.40 -39.97
C LEU A 553 14.54 -8.62 -39.11
N THR A 554 13.60 -9.43 -39.62
CA THR A 554 12.46 -9.89 -38.83
C THR A 554 12.82 -11.14 -38.02
N ARG A 555 12.02 -11.45 -37.00
CA ARG A 555 12.16 -12.70 -36.24
C ARG A 555 12.05 -13.90 -37.19
N GLU A 556 11.08 -13.88 -38.10
CA GLU A 556 10.79 -14.96 -39.02
C GLU A 556 12.01 -15.27 -39.90
N ASP A 557 12.66 -14.23 -40.44
CA ASP A 557 13.88 -14.36 -41.24
C ASP A 557 15.04 -14.95 -40.42
N LEU A 558 15.23 -14.48 -39.20
CA LEU A 558 16.28 -14.98 -38.31
C LEU A 558 16.02 -16.45 -37.96
N TYR A 559 14.79 -16.78 -37.60
CA TYR A 559 14.40 -18.13 -37.21
C TYR A 559 14.57 -19.11 -38.38
N GLU A 560 14.13 -18.76 -39.58
CA GLU A 560 14.29 -19.61 -40.79
C GLU A 560 15.76 -19.85 -41.15
N ARG A 561 16.61 -18.83 -41.01
CA ARG A 561 18.07 -18.96 -41.22
C ARG A 561 18.73 -19.89 -40.21
N LEU A 562 18.37 -19.77 -38.93
CA LEU A 562 18.89 -20.64 -37.88
C LEU A 562 18.40 -22.09 -38.05
N MET A 563 17.16 -22.27 -38.47
CA MET A 563 16.61 -23.58 -38.83
C MET A 563 17.39 -24.23 -39.98
N SER A 564 17.65 -23.48 -41.05
CA SER A 564 18.45 -23.91 -42.20
C SER A 564 19.91 -24.20 -41.81
N GLY A 565 20.42 -23.52 -40.78
CA GLY A 565 21.74 -23.75 -40.18
C GLY A 565 21.83 -24.97 -39.26
N GLY A 566 20.75 -25.75 -39.10
CA GLY A 566 20.73 -26.97 -38.31
C GLY A 566 20.48 -26.78 -36.81
N PHE A 567 19.95 -25.63 -36.39
CA PHE A 567 19.69 -25.32 -34.97
C PHE A 567 18.27 -25.67 -34.49
N ASP A 568 17.44 -26.35 -35.28
CA ASP A 568 16.04 -26.69 -34.94
C ASP A 568 15.88 -27.37 -33.58
N ALA A 569 16.63 -28.44 -33.35
CA ALA A 569 16.57 -29.19 -32.10
C ALA A 569 16.98 -28.35 -30.88
N LEU A 570 17.97 -27.47 -31.05
CA LEU A 570 18.44 -26.57 -30.01
C LEU A 570 17.36 -25.51 -29.70
N LEU A 571 16.83 -24.82 -30.71
CA LEU A 571 15.80 -23.79 -30.53
C LEU A 571 14.55 -24.34 -29.85
N LYS A 572 14.10 -25.54 -30.23
CA LYS A 572 12.99 -26.24 -29.56
C LYS A 572 13.30 -26.58 -28.10
N ALA A 573 14.53 -27.02 -27.80
CA ALA A 573 14.95 -27.31 -26.44
C ALA A 573 14.99 -26.04 -25.58
N LEU A 574 15.52 -24.93 -26.11
CA LEU A 574 15.53 -23.63 -25.44
C LEU A 574 14.11 -23.13 -25.14
N ASP A 575 13.21 -23.18 -26.14
CA ASP A 575 11.81 -22.76 -25.98
C ASP A 575 11.08 -23.61 -24.95
N GLN A 576 11.27 -24.93 -24.97
CA GLN A 576 10.68 -25.83 -23.98
C GLN A 576 11.19 -25.56 -22.56
N GLN A 577 12.49 -25.31 -22.40
CA GLN A 577 13.10 -24.98 -21.10
C GLN A 577 12.53 -23.68 -20.54
N ILE A 578 12.37 -22.65 -21.38
CA ILE A 578 11.78 -21.35 -21.02
C ILE A 578 10.30 -21.47 -20.65
N ARG A 579 9.54 -22.28 -21.39
CA ARG A 579 8.12 -22.55 -21.08
C ARG A 579 7.96 -23.31 -19.77
N ASN A 580 8.80 -24.31 -19.52
CA ASN A 580 8.79 -25.08 -18.28
C ASN A 580 9.08 -24.18 -17.07
N ALA A 581 10.03 -23.25 -17.21
CA ALA A 581 10.37 -22.24 -16.20
C ALA A 581 9.39 -21.04 -16.17
N ARG A 582 8.34 -21.04 -17.02
CA ARG A 582 7.32 -19.98 -17.11
C ARG A 582 7.88 -18.57 -17.39
N LEU A 583 8.98 -18.50 -18.13
CA LEU A 583 9.68 -17.26 -18.46
C LEU A 583 9.11 -16.59 -19.70
N TRP A 584 7.91 -16.01 -19.55
CA TRP A 584 7.19 -15.40 -20.66
C TRP A 584 7.95 -14.24 -21.34
N THR A 585 8.80 -13.52 -20.61
CA THR A 585 9.59 -12.38 -21.12
C THR A 585 10.54 -12.78 -22.26
N ALA A 586 10.98 -14.03 -22.30
CA ALA A 586 11.85 -14.56 -23.34
C ALA A 586 11.09 -15.17 -24.53
N THR A 587 9.75 -15.17 -24.50
CA THR A 587 8.89 -15.76 -25.54
C THR A 587 8.47 -14.73 -26.59
N THR A 588 7.90 -15.21 -27.70
CA THR A 588 7.42 -14.37 -28.82
C THR A 588 6.24 -13.47 -28.46
N VAL A 589 5.48 -13.80 -27.42
CA VAL A 589 4.32 -13.01 -26.97
C VAL A 589 4.71 -11.84 -26.08
N ALA A 590 5.99 -11.74 -25.69
CA ALA A 590 6.48 -10.61 -24.91
C ALA A 590 6.47 -9.33 -25.76
N ALA A 591 6.09 -8.21 -25.15
CA ALA A 591 6.36 -6.91 -25.78
C ALA A 591 7.86 -6.61 -25.67
N LEU A 592 8.39 -5.83 -26.62
CA LEU A 592 9.82 -5.53 -26.71
C LEU A 592 10.41 -4.99 -25.40
N GLU A 593 9.69 -4.11 -24.70
CA GLU A 593 10.12 -3.55 -23.40
C GLU A 593 10.24 -4.61 -22.30
N ASP A 594 9.29 -5.55 -22.20
CA ASP A 594 9.36 -6.62 -21.20
C ASP A 594 10.46 -7.63 -21.54
N ALA A 595 10.68 -7.90 -22.83
CA ALA A 595 11.78 -8.72 -23.31
C ALA A 595 13.13 -8.07 -23.02
N ARG A 596 13.30 -6.77 -23.31
CA ARG A 596 14.50 -5.97 -23.01
C ARG A 596 14.85 -6.07 -21.53
N GLU A 597 13.87 -5.91 -20.65
CA GLU A 597 14.15 -5.88 -19.23
C GLU A 597 14.46 -7.28 -18.66
N GLY A 598 13.69 -8.30 -19.07
CA GLY A 598 13.99 -9.68 -18.73
C GLY A 598 15.40 -10.08 -19.20
N TYR A 599 15.78 -9.63 -20.39
CA TYR A 599 17.11 -9.81 -20.94
C TYR A 599 18.19 -9.10 -20.13
N THR A 600 18.01 -7.82 -19.82
CA THR A 600 18.98 -7.00 -19.07
C THR A 600 19.26 -7.59 -17.69
N GLN A 601 18.22 -8.06 -17.01
CA GLN A 601 18.34 -8.73 -15.71
C GLN A 601 19.10 -10.06 -15.83
N ALA A 602 18.74 -10.89 -16.81
CA ALA A 602 19.47 -12.14 -17.10
C ALA A 602 20.94 -11.87 -17.43
N LEU A 603 21.23 -10.81 -18.19
CA LEU A 603 22.58 -10.42 -18.59
C LEU A 603 23.41 -9.94 -17.40
N SER A 604 22.83 -9.11 -16.52
CA SER A 604 23.49 -8.64 -15.30
C SER A 604 23.89 -9.81 -14.39
N LEU A 605 22.97 -10.76 -14.18
CA LEU A 605 23.25 -11.97 -13.41
C LEU A 605 24.33 -12.85 -14.08
N HIS A 606 24.28 -12.97 -15.41
CA HIS A 606 25.28 -13.73 -16.18
C HIS A 606 26.68 -13.14 -16.05
N LYS A 607 26.80 -11.82 -16.21
CA LYS A 607 28.04 -11.07 -16.05
C LYS A 607 28.60 -11.21 -14.64
N ARG A 608 27.76 -11.06 -13.61
CA ARG A 608 28.18 -11.23 -12.20
C ARG A 608 28.66 -12.65 -11.91
N ALA A 609 27.93 -13.67 -12.38
CA ALA A 609 28.35 -15.06 -12.21
C ALA A 609 29.70 -15.35 -12.88
N LYS A 610 29.94 -14.81 -14.08
CA LYS A 610 31.24 -14.92 -14.75
C LYS A 610 32.36 -14.17 -14.04
N ALA A 611 32.09 -12.96 -13.54
CA ALA A 611 33.06 -12.19 -12.77
C ALA A 611 33.50 -12.95 -11.51
N LEU A 612 32.55 -13.52 -10.76
CA LEU A 612 32.84 -14.34 -9.59
C LEU A 612 33.63 -15.61 -9.93
N ARG A 613 33.30 -16.29 -11.04
CA ARG A 613 34.07 -17.46 -11.50
C ARG A 613 35.51 -17.09 -11.89
N ARG A 614 35.72 -15.96 -12.59
CA ARG A 614 37.06 -15.45 -12.92
C ARG A 614 37.84 -15.11 -11.66
N GLN A 615 37.21 -14.44 -10.70
CA GLN A 615 37.82 -14.11 -9.41
C GLN A 615 38.21 -15.37 -8.62
N ARG A 616 37.38 -16.43 -8.65
CA ARG A 616 37.72 -17.71 -8.02
C ARG A 616 38.97 -18.33 -8.62
N ILE A 617 39.06 -18.38 -9.96
CA ILE A 617 40.23 -18.94 -10.67
C ILE A 617 41.49 -18.13 -10.37
N GLU A 618 41.39 -16.80 -10.34
CA GLU A 618 42.52 -15.94 -10.00
C GLU A 618 42.99 -16.16 -8.56
N LEU A 619 42.07 -16.24 -7.60
CA LEU A 619 42.39 -16.54 -6.20
C LEU A 619 43.01 -17.94 -6.04
N GLU A 620 42.49 -18.96 -6.74
CA GLU A 620 43.08 -20.29 -6.77
C GLU A 620 44.52 -20.26 -7.30
N ARG A 621 44.80 -19.44 -8.32
CA ARG A 621 46.17 -19.21 -8.83
C ARG A 621 47.06 -18.50 -7.82
N GLU A 622 46.59 -17.41 -7.22
CA GLU A 622 47.37 -16.66 -6.21
C GLU A 622 47.68 -17.51 -4.98
N ILE A 623 46.75 -18.38 -4.57
CA ILE A 623 46.97 -19.34 -3.47
C ILE A 623 48.05 -20.35 -3.87
N ALA A 624 48.04 -20.86 -5.10
CA ALA A 624 49.08 -21.76 -5.59
C ALA A 624 50.47 -21.07 -5.57
N GLU A 625 50.56 -19.84 -6.07
CA GLU A 625 51.79 -19.04 -6.06
C GLU A 625 52.28 -18.76 -4.62
N ALA A 626 51.38 -18.39 -3.71
CA ALA A 626 51.72 -18.16 -2.29
C ALA A 626 52.16 -19.45 -1.58
N THR A 627 51.61 -20.59 -1.98
CA THR A 627 52.00 -21.92 -1.48
C THR A 627 53.41 -22.30 -1.94
N GLU A 628 53.76 -22.01 -3.19
CA GLU A 628 55.13 -22.19 -3.70
C GLU A 628 56.15 -21.28 -2.99
N ALA A 629 55.71 -20.11 -2.52
CA ALA A 629 56.55 -19.13 -1.81
C ALA A 629 56.62 -19.34 -0.28
N ASP A 630 55.94 -20.33 0.29
CA ASP A 630 55.84 -20.62 1.73
C ASP A 630 55.35 -19.41 2.59
N ASP A 631 54.48 -18.56 2.01
CA ASP A 631 53.93 -17.38 2.68
C ASP A 631 52.61 -17.70 3.39
N ALA A 632 52.70 -18.31 4.57
CA ALA A 632 51.54 -18.74 5.36
C ALA A 632 50.55 -17.61 5.68
N GLY A 633 51.03 -16.38 5.91
CA GLY A 633 50.17 -15.24 6.24
C GLY A 633 49.32 -14.78 5.04
N ARG A 634 49.89 -14.84 3.82
CA ARG A 634 49.18 -14.53 2.59
C ARG A 634 48.16 -15.63 2.21
N ILE A 635 48.49 -16.89 2.46
CA ILE A 635 47.59 -18.03 2.19
C ILE A 635 46.31 -17.93 3.03
N ASP A 636 46.42 -17.66 4.33
CA ASP A 636 45.25 -17.55 5.22
C ASP A 636 44.29 -16.43 4.78
N GLY A 637 44.85 -15.28 4.38
CA GLY A 637 44.07 -14.16 3.85
C GLY A 637 43.35 -14.50 2.54
N LEU A 638 44.06 -15.09 1.57
CA LEU A 638 43.49 -15.48 0.28
C LEU A 638 42.44 -16.58 0.43
N MET A 639 42.63 -17.54 1.35
CA MET A 639 41.66 -18.60 1.63
C MET A 639 40.35 -18.05 2.22
N SER A 640 40.42 -17.03 3.08
CA SER A 640 39.22 -16.35 3.60
C SER A 640 38.43 -15.68 2.48
N VAL A 641 39.12 -14.95 1.58
CA VAL A 641 38.47 -14.29 0.43
C VAL A 641 37.89 -15.33 -0.54
N LEU A 642 38.59 -16.45 -0.77
CA LEU A 642 38.08 -17.54 -1.60
C LEU A 642 36.80 -18.14 -1.02
N GLN A 643 36.71 -18.32 0.30
CA GLN A 643 35.48 -18.80 0.96
C GLN A 643 34.32 -17.82 0.78
N GLU A 644 34.55 -16.51 0.90
CA GLU A 644 33.53 -15.49 0.65
C GLU A 644 33.03 -15.52 -0.81
N VAL A 645 33.95 -15.60 -1.78
CA VAL A 645 33.61 -15.71 -3.21
C VAL A 645 32.84 -17.00 -3.49
N GLN A 646 33.23 -18.13 -2.88
CA GLN A 646 32.51 -19.40 -3.02
C GLN A 646 31.09 -19.34 -2.43
N LEU A 647 30.91 -18.70 -1.27
CA LEU A 647 29.58 -18.47 -0.68
C LEU A 647 28.72 -17.59 -1.59
N GLU A 648 29.30 -16.56 -2.19
CA GLU A 648 28.61 -15.66 -3.11
C GLU A 648 28.22 -16.39 -4.42
N ILE A 649 29.08 -17.28 -4.94
CA ILE A 649 28.75 -18.15 -6.08
C ILE A 649 27.56 -19.07 -5.75
N VAL A 650 27.58 -19.75 -4.60
CA VAL A 650 26.47 -20.61 -4.17
C VAL A 650 25.18 -19.80 -3.99
N ARG A 651 25.27 -18.56 -3.47
CA ARG A 651 24.12 -17.64 -3.43
C ARG A 651 23.59 -17.29 -4.81
N MET A 652 24.46 -17.03 -5.79
CA MET A 652 24.07 -16.74 -7.18
C MET A 652 23.47 -17.95 -7.89
N GLU A 653 24.00 -19.15 -7.66
CA GLU A 653 23.44 -20.40 -8.18
C GLU A 653 22.06 -20.67 -7.55
N ASN A 654 21.86 -20.37 -6.27
CA ASN A 654 20.53 -20.40 -5.65
C ASN A 654 19.58 -19.31 -6.19
N GLN A 655 20.10 -18.17 -6.68
CA GLN A 655 19.31 -17.18 -7.40
C GLN A 655 18.92 -17.63 -8.81
N GLU A 656 19.55 -18.67 -9.38
CA GLU A 656 19.04 -19.33 -10.59
C GLU A 656 17.69 -20.02 -10.34
N ALA A 657 17.43 -20.49 -9.10
CA ALA A 657 16.11 -21.00 -8.71
C ALA A 657 15.05 -19.89 -8.53
N ILE A 658 15.47 -18.62 -8.42
CA ILE A 658 14.57 -17.45 -8.39
C ILE A 658 14.17 -17.05 -9.82
N ILE A 659 14.76 -17.70 -10.85
CA ILE A 659 14.31 -17.50 -12.23
C ILE A 659 12.84 -17.95 -12.42
N ASP A 660 12.38 -18.94 -11.65
CA ASP A 660 10.97 -19.36 -11.56
C ASP A 660 10.02 -18.24 -11.05
N GLY A 661 10.55 -17.13 -10.53
CA GLY A 661 9.81 -15.98 -10.03
C GLY A 661 9.82 -14.74 -10.92
N PHE A 662 10.52 -14.71 -12.06
CA PHE A 662 10.65 -13.47 -12.87
C PHE A 662 9.34 -12.95 -13.47
N GLY A 663 8.33 -13.81 -13.67
CA GLY A 663 6.97 -13.34 -13.99
C GLY A 663 6.42 -12.35 -12.95
N VAL A 664 6.83 -12.50 -11.68
CA VAL A 664 6.40 -11.65 -10.56
C VAL A 664 7.12 -10.29 -10.56
N MET A 665 8.38 -10.23 -11.02
CA MET A 665 9.15 -8.97 -11.12
C MET A 665 8.75 -8.13 -12.33
N SER A 666 8.21 -8.75 -13.39
CA SER A 666 7.65 -8.00 -14.52
C SER A 666 6.31 -7.32 -14.20
N GLY A 667 5.75 -7.53 -13.01
CA GLY A 667 4.41 -7.09 -12.62
C GLY A 667 3.28 -8.04 -13.05
N ARG A 668 3.62 -9.26 -13.52
CA ARG A 668 2.65 -10.27 -13.99
C ARG A 668 2.32 -11.31 -12.93
N VAL A 669 1.13 -11.13 -12.35
CA VAL A 669 0.67 -11.88 -11.18
C VAL A 669 0.10 -13.25 -11.57
N LYS A 670 -0.52 -13.38 -12.75
CA LYS A 670 -1.09 -14.65 -13.25
C LYS A 670 -0.97 -14.76 -14.77
N GLY A 671 -0.52 -15.92 -15.25
CA GLY A 671 -0.61 -16.30 -16.66
C GLY A 671 0.21 -17.55 -16.98
N PRO A 672 -0.40 -18.67 -17.43
CA PRO A 672 0.35 -19.77 -18.04
C PRO A 672 0.97 -19.32 -19.38
N ALA A 673 2.13 -19.89 -19.72
CA ALA A 673 2.83 -19.67 -20.98
C ALA A 673 2.13 -20.39 -22.16
N TYR A 674 0.86 -20.09 -22.42
CA TYR A 674 0.21 -20.56 -23.65
C TYR A 674 0.45 -19.52 -24.76
N GLY A 675 1.41 -19.83 -25.63
CA GLY A 675 1.31 -19.43 -27.02
C GLY A 675 0.34 -20.39 -27.69
N HIS A 676 -0.68 -19.89 -28.38
CA HIS A 676 -1.48 -20.71 -29.27
C HIS A 676 -0.55 -21.35 -30.31
N ASN A 677 -0.37 -22.67 -30.22
CA ASN A 677 -0.07 -23.46 -31.41
C ASN A 677 -1.42 -23.80 -32.04
N SER A 678 -1.93 -22.88 -32.86
CA SER A 678 -2.82 -23.06 -34.01
C SER A 678 -3.11 -21.69 -34.60
#